data_AF-A0A930ML78-F1
#
_entry.id   AF-A0A930ML78-F1
#
_cell.length_a   1.000
_cell.length_b   1.000
_cell.length_c   1.000
_cell.angle_alpha   90.00
_cell.angle_beta   90.00
_cell.angle_gamma   90.00
#
_symmetry.space_group_name_H-M   'P 1'
#
loop_
_entity.id
_entity.type
_entity.pdbx_description
1 polymer ?
#
loop_
_entity_poly.entity_id
_entity_poly.type
_entity_poly.pdbx_seq_one_letter_code
_entity_poly.pdbx_strand_id
1 'polypeptide(L)'
;MSVLSLILTLTEAGEYLRETAESALAAASAANLTAELIVPVPQGAADAVRAELHDLPFRILPVAEEHPAAWNNRGAEAASGDLLLFLQEGVILTAVGLEKMAEVLLPDAQIAAVGPFTDHTVFSWQYLNAERMSAQKIEVEHWVRTNLPYPTESLFLEHFALLMRRTVFCQYGKFDEAFEGRSGADIDLSFRLRCAGYTLLRVPAYAAHRAAGKCELWDLTLTAMRTPLLERWGLDVGVPEMLWQRALDGIGEAWDPALVRATCRSTALRAPLVSIMIPTYNRPRYFRETLESARAQTYPNIEIIVCDNSTDERTAELMQAYEDDVRIRYVRNRAARTKAENFMPFERLAQGEYLQWCMDDDILLPDKITRMMDAFLREPGITLVTSLRGVVDSNGNYLGLWQGNVPVHGTYECYPGAAVGRATLMDRANFLGEPSAVLFRRDDLKHHYWRAAVRGYQTISDCAMWLELMEHGDAVIFARPLSLYRRHEEQEGAQAEVIVRSRVEWRRLLEEYWHKRIFITQEQDYRHVLARMSEEQGVIAPLLHQVPAALRKAYEQETPSFSIILMNRVEECAPVRMDAPLNLLAARGSVSLTGCMSAKDTPLELYDVTSMYDSIILFERANLMPTANVRQMLAEAASHGSIVLQEMDDHPNVNEAAARDHYFLFRAVSAVQTSTKYLAEYLREFNPHVYLFENQLAELPPARSYDENAPQTTIFFGALNRRADWEPLMPSINAAIQEHGDRLYFRVVSDYAFYQQLRTEHKSYVGGTQDGSVVAPYERYVKELHSSDIALLPLNDTEFNRA
;
A
#
# COMPACT_ATOMS: atom_id res chain seq x y z
N MET A 1 -7.33 10.29 -59.11
CA MET A 1 -7.01 9.14 -58.24
C MET A 1 -5.70 9.46 -57.57
N SER A 2 -5.69 9.55 -56.24
CA SER A 2 -4.46 9.77 -55.49
C SER A 2 -3.60 8.51 -55.59
N VAL A 3 -2.33 8.65 -55.94
CA VAL A 3 -1.37 7.55 -55.94
C VAL A 3 -0.79 7.43 -54.53
N LEU A 4 -0.81 6.22 -53.97
CA LEU A 4 -0.33 5.90 -52.62
C LEU A 4 1.05 5.23 -52.73
N SER A 5 2.03 5.72 -51.97
CA SER A 5 3.31 5.02 -51.79
C SER A 5 3.34 4.39 -50.41
N LEU A 6 3.34 3.06 -50.37
CA LEU A 6 3.51 2.26 -49.15
C LEU A 6 5.01 2.17 -48.85
N ILE A 7 5.44 2.68 -47.70
CA ILE A 7 6.84 2.63 -47.25
C ILE A 7 6.91 1.66 -46.08
N LEU A 8 7.43 0.47 -46.33
CA LEU A 8 7.46 -0.63 -45.37
C LEU A 8 8.84 -0.73 -44.72
N THR A 9 8.90 -0.43 -43.41
CA THR A 9 10.12 -0.39 -42.60
C THR A 9 10.37 -1.75 -41.94
N LEU A 10 11.56 -2.33 -42.11
CA LEU A 10 11.94 -3.60 -41.46
C LEU A 10 12.32 -3.38 -40.00
N THR A 11 11.47 -3.81 -39.07
CA THR A 11 11.74 -3.69 -37.62
C THR A 11 11.85 -5.03 -36.89
N GLU A 12 11.40 -6.12 -37.52
CA GLU A 12 11.31 -7.47 -36.95
C GLU A 12 12.15 -8.48 -37.74
N ALA A 13 13.26 -8.00 -38.34
CA ALA A 13 14.22 -8.81 -39.08
C ALA A 13 13.62 -9.64 -40.25
N GLY A 14 12.47 -9.24 -40.77
CA GLY A 14 11.80 -9.91 -41.89
C GLY A 14 10.75 -10.97 -41.49
N GLU A 15 10.55 -11.24 -40.19
CA GLU A 15 9.61 -12.27 -39.70
C GLU A 15 8.17 -12.05 -40.17
N TYR A 16 7.72 -10.79 -40.27
CA TYR A 16 6.32 -10.46 -40.62
C TYR A 16 6.21 -9.65 -41.91
N LEU A 17 7.30 -9.55 -42.67
CA LEU A 17 7.40 -8.66 -43.82
C LEU A 17 6.38 -8.98 -44.92
N ARG A 18 6.26 -10.25 -45.31
CA ARG A 18 5.32 -10.68 -46.35
C ARG A 18 3.88 -10.39 -45.97
N GLU A 19 3.48 -10.79 -44.75
CA GLU A 19 2.11 -10.62 -44.29
C GLU A 19 1.70 -9.13 -44.25
N THR A 20 2.63 -8.29 -43.78
CA THR A 20 2.46 -6.83 -43.77
C THR A 20 2.28 -6.29 -45.20
N ALA A 21 3.17 -6.68 -46.12
CA ALA A 21 3.12 -6.23 -47.51
C ALA A 21 1.83 -6.66 -48.24
N GLU A 22 1.43 -7.92 -48.09
CA GLU A 22 0.19 -8.47 -48.68
C GLU A 22 -1.05 -7.75 -48.15
N SER A 23 -1.13 -7.56 -46.82
CA SER A 23 -2.26 -6.86 -46.20
C SER A 23 -2.37 -5.41 -46.68
N ALA A 24 -1.25 -4.68 -46.77
CA ALA A 24 -1.22 -3.29 -47.22
C ALA A 24 -1.60 -3.14 -48.70
N LEU A 25 -1.08 -4.00 -49.58
CA LEU A 25 -1.42 -4.00 -51.01
C LEU A 25 -2.90 -4.38 -51.23
N ALA A 26 -3.40 -5.38 -50.51
CA ALA A 26 -4.80 -5.78 -50.57
C ALA A 26 -5.72 -4.66 -50.08
N ALA A 27 -5.38 -4.00 -48.97
CA ALA A 27 -6.12 -2.87 -48.43
C ALA A 27 -6.16 -1.69 -49.41
N ALA A 28 -5.04 -1.35 -50.04
CA ALA A 28 -4.97 -0.26 -51.01
C ALA A 28 -5.81 -0.55 -52.26
N SER A 29 -5.73 -1.77 -52.78
CA SER A 29 -6.54 -2.23 -53.91
C SER A 29 -8.04 -2.13 -53.59
N ALA A 30 -8.47 -2.61 -52.42
CA ALA A 30 -9.85 -2.55 -51.98
C ALA A 30 -10.37 -1.12 -51.76
N ALA A 31 -9.50 -0.22 -51.28
CA ALA A 31 -9.80 1.21 -51.13
C ALA A 31 -9.76 2.00 -52.46
N ASN A 32 -9.60 1.34 -53.61
CA ASN A 32 -9.43 1.95 -54.94
C ASN A 32 -8.27 2.95 -55.03
N LEU A 33 -7.20 2.71 -54.28
CA LEU A 33 -5.95 3.48 -54.31
C LEU A 33 -4.94 2.74 -55.18
N THR A 34 -4.37 3.44 -56.17
CA THR A 34 -3.23 2.90 -56.92
C THR A 34 -2.00 2.97 -56.03
N ALA A 35 -1.50 1.82 -55.58
CA ALA A 35 -0.37 1.74 -54.66
C ALA A 35 0.90 1.21 -55.31
N GLU A 36 2.04 1.77 -54.91
CA GLU A 36 3.36 1.15 -55.06
C GLU A 36 3.88 0.73 -53.67
N LEU A 37 4.59 -0.39 -53.61
CA LEU A 37 5.28 -0.83 -52.39
C LEU A 37 6.77 -0.53 -52.49
N ILE A 38 7.29 0.19 -51.49
CA ILE A 38 8.69 0.56 -51.37
C ILE A 38 9.21 -0.04 -50.07
N VAL A 39 10.28 -0.82 -50.16
CA VAL A 39 10.92 -1.47 -49.02
C VAL A 39 12.36 -0.97 -48.92
N PRO A 40 12.62 0.05 -48.08
CA PRO A 40 13.97 0.44 -47.73
C PRO A 40 14.61 -0.66 -46.88
N VAL A 41 15.83 -1.06 -47.20
CA VAL A 41 16.52 -2.19 -46.54
C VAL A 41 17.92 -1.79 -46.10
N PRO A 42 18.38 -2.25 -44.92
CA PRO A 42 19.77 -2.09 -44.52
C PRO A 42 20.70 -2.86 -45.47
N GLN A 43 21.98 -2.49 -45.45
CA GLN A 43 22.99 -3.13 -46.28
C GLN A 43 23.07 -4.64 -45.97
N GLY A 44 22.94 -5.49 -47.00
CA GLY A 44 22.98 -6.95 -46.86
C GLY A 44 21.62 -7.64 -46.66
N ALA A 45 20.55 -6.92 -46.35
CA ALA A 45 19.20 -7.50 -46.22
C ALA A 45 18.45 -7.62 -47.58
N ALA A 46 18.99 -7.04 -48.65
CA ALA A 46 18.29 -6.91 -49.92
C ALA A 46 17.88 -8.25 -50.54
N ASP A 47 18.75 -9.26 -50.50
CA ASP A 47 18.47 -10.56 -51.11
C ASP A 47 17.46 -11.37 -50.29
N ALA A 48 17.51 -11.25 -48.96
CA ALA A 48 16.52 -11.87 -48.07
C ALA A 48 15.11 -11.30 -48.33
N VAL A 49 14.99 -9.97 -48.43
CA VAL A 49 13.71 -9.30 -48.75
C VAL A 49 13.21 -9.67 -50.14
N ARG A 50 14.09 -9.79 -51.14
CA ARG A 50 13.69 -10.25 -52.47
C ARG A 50 13.17 -11.68 -52.48
N ALA A 51 13.80 -12.56 -51.71
CA ALA A 51 13.33 -13.93 -51.58
C ALA A 51 11.94 -13.95 -50.89
N GLU A 52 11.79 -13.17 -49.82
CA GLU A 52 10.56 -13.11 -49.04
C GLU A 52 9.39 -12.54 -49.83
N LEU A 53 9.59 -11.54 -50.70
CA LEU A 53 8.52 -10.84 -51.45
C LEU A 53 8.49 -11.17 -52.95
N HIS A 54 9.12 -12.26 -53.39
CA HIS A 54 9.46 -12.56 -54.80
C HIS A 54 8.32 -12.48 -55.84
N ASP A 55 7.07 -12.61 -55.42
CA ASP A 55 5.84 -12.62 -56.23
C ASP A 55 5.01 -11.33 -56.10
N LEU A 56 5.42 -10.39 -55.25
CA LEU A 56 4.73 -9.12 -55.04
C LEU A 56 5.34 -8.00 -55.90
N PRO A 57 4.54 -7.00 -56.32
CA PRO A 57 5.08 -5.80 -56.96
C PRO A 57 5.68 -4.87 -55.90
N PHE A 58 7.00 -4.88 -55.75
CA PHE A 58 7.71 -3.98 -54.82
C PHE A 58 8.98 -3.39 -55.44
N ARG A 59 9.45 -2.29 -54.86
CA ARG A 59 10.74 -1.67 -55.15
C ARG A 59 11.60 -1.68 -53.90
N ILE A 60 12.77 -2.31 -54.02
CA ILE A 60 13.76 -2.36 -52.94
C ILE A 60 14.69 -1.15 -53.01
N LEU A 61 15.01 -0.57 -51.86
CA LEU A 61 15.93 0.56 -51.75
C LEU A 61 17.00 0.27 -50.70
N PRO A 62 18.22 -0.08 -51.09
CA PRO A 62 19.33 -0.18 -50.15
C PRO A 62 19.60 1.18 -49.49
N VAL A 63 19.68 1.20 -48.17
CA VAL A 63 20.02 2.36 -47.34
C VAL A 63 21.23 2.01 -46.49
N ALA A 64 22.20 2.92 -46.40
CA ALA A 64 23.46 2.68 -45.71
C ALA A 64 23.31 2.83 -44.19
N GLU A 65 22.48 3.79 -43.79
CA GLU A 65 22.10 4.08 -42.41
C GLU A 65 21.22 2.93 -41.87
N GLU A 66 21.42 2.54 -40.62
CA GLU A 66 20.75 1.38 -40.01
C GLU A 66 19.66 1.78 -38.99
N HIS A 67 18.83 2.77 -39.33
CA HIS A 67 17.74 3.19 -38.45
C HIS A 67 16.45 3.59 -39.20
N PRO A 68 15.26 3.46 -38.56
CA PRO A 68 13.96 3.65 -39.22
C PRO A 68 13.73 5.03 -39.84
N ALA A 69 14.24 6.11 -39.23
CA ALA A 69 14.04 7.47 -39.74
C ALA A 69 14.66 7.64 -41.14
N ALA A 70 15.91 7.19 -41.31
CA ALA A 70 16.59 7.24 -42.61
C ALA A 70 15.89 6.34 -43.63
N TRP A 71 15.52 5.12 -43.25
CA TRP A 71 14.78 4.20 -44.12
C TRP A 71 13.48 4.82 -44.64
N ASN A 72 12.67 5.38 -43.75
CA ASN A 72 11.43 6.05 -44.11
C ASN A 72 11.66 7.27 -45.00
N ASN A 73 12.65 8.10 -44.68
CA ASN A 73 13.01 9.26 -45.50
C ASN A 73 13.41 8.86 -46.93
N ARG A 74 14.26 7.83 -47.08
CA ARG A 74 14.69 7.32 -48.38
C ARG A 74 13.54 6.70 -49.17
N GLY A 75 12.65 5.99 -48.49
CA GLY A 75 11.40 5.49 -49.08
C GLY A 75 10.52 6.62 -49.63
N ALA A 76 10.32 7.67 -48.84
CA ALA A 76 9.52 8.84 -49.20
C ALA A 76 10.12 9.69 -50.33
N GLU A 77 11.45 9.75 -50.42
CA GLU A 77 12.14 10.41 -51.53
C GLU A 77 11.93 9.68 -52.85
N ALA A 78 12.03 8.36 -52.83
CA ALA A 78 11.85 7.53 -54.01
C ALA A 78 10.38 7.42 -54.46
N ALA A 79 9.44 7.65 -53.54
CA ALA A 79 8.00 7.62 -53.80
C ALA A 79 7.61 8.42 -55.06
N SER A 80 6.59 7.94 -55.76
CA SER A 80 5.93 8.60 -56.88
C SER A 80 4.52 9.07 -56.52
N GLY A 81 3.95 8.54 -55.44
CA GLY A 81 2.63 8.90 -54.94
C GLY A 81 2.55 10.28 -54.27
N ASP A 82 1.35 10.84 -54.29
CA ASP A 82 1.01 12.09 -53.59
C ASP A 82 0.73 11.85 -52.09
N LEU A 83 0.37 10.62 -51.74
CA LEU A 83 0.19 10.15 -50.37
C LEU A 83 1.30 9.18 -50.00
N LEU A 84 1.76 9.27 -48.76
CA LEU A 84 2.70 8.34 -48.15
C LEU A 84 1.98 7.59 -47.03
N LEU A 85 2.11 6.27 -47.00
CA LEU A 85 1.77 5.47 -45.82
C LEU A 85 3.05 4.83 -45.30
N PHE A 86 3.54 5.33 -44.17
CA PHE A 86 4.61 4.69 -43.43
C PHE A 86 4.03 3.53 -42.64
N LEU A 87 4.59 2.35 -42.81
CA LEU A 87 4.12 1.12 -42.20
C LEU A 87 5.29 0.36 -41.58
N GLN A 88 5.14 -0.02 -40.33
CA GLN A 88 6.10 -0.85 -39.63
C GLN A 88 5.85 -2.32 -39.93
N GLU A 89 6.92 -3.10 -40.05
CA GLU A 89 6.84 -4.55 -40.17
C GLU A 89 6.06 -5.16 -38.98
N GLY A 90 5.10 -6.02 -39.28
CA GLY A 90 4.23 -6.67 -38.31
C GLY A 90 2.83 -6.05 -38.26
N VAL A 91 2.65 -4.84 -38.77
CA VAL A 91 1.35 -4.17 -38.80
C VAL A 91 0.46 -4.73 -39.91
N ILE A 92 -0.74 -5.15 -39.55
CA ILE A 92 -1.73 -5.73 -40.44
C ILE A 92 -2.83 -4.71 -40.69
N LEU A 93 -2.84 -4.21 -41.91
CA LEU A 93 -3.78 -3.17 -42.33
C LEU A 93 -5.01 -3.79 -42.99
N THR A 94 -6.20 -3.35 -42.58
CA THR A 94 -7.45 -3.79 -43.20
C THR A 94 -7.86 -2.82 -44.31
N ALA A 95 -8.63 -3.32 -45.28
CA ALA A 95 -9.22 -2.49 -46.33
C ALA A 95 -10.08 -1.35 -45.75
N VAL A 96 -10.91 -1.68 -44.76
CA VAL A 96 -11.79 -0.73 -44.07
C VAL A 96 -10.96 0.31 -43.31
N GLY A 97 -9.87 -0.11 -42.66
CA GLY A 97 -8.99 0.79 -41.94
C GLY A 97 -8.33 1.82 -42.85
N LEU A 98 -7.73 1.38 -43.96
CA LEU A 98 -7.10 2.28 -44.93
C LEU A 98 -8.12 3.19 -45.64
N GLU A 99 -9.29 2.65 -46.00
CA GLU A 99 -10.38 3.46 -46.57
C GLU A 99 -10.78 4.57 -45.60
N LYS A 100 -10.90 4.27 -44.30
CA LYS A 100 -11.27 5.27 -43.30
C LYS A 100 -10.18 6.31 -43.07
N MET A 101 -8.91 5.90 -43.07
CA MET A 101 -7.77 6.82 -43.03
C MET A 101 -7.81 7.80 -44.22
N ALA A 102 -8.02 7.29 -45.43
CA ALA A 102 -8.10 8.11 -46.64
C ALA A 102 -9.33 9.02 -46.64
N GLU A 103 -10.50 8.53 -46.21
CA GLU A 103 -11.75 9.30 -46.08
C GLU A 103 -11.58 10.52 -45.17
N VAL A 104 -10.81 10.37 -44.08
CA VAL A 104 -10.55 11.46 -43.14
C VAL A 104 -9.48 12.42 -43.65
N LEU A 105 -8.37 11.91 -44.21
CA LEU A 105 -7.25 12.74 -44.63
C LEU A 105 -7.54 13.57 -45.88
N LEU A 106 -8.18 12.97 -46.90
CA LEU A 106 -8.27 13.56 -48.24
C LEU A 106 -9.08 14.87 -48.33
N PRO A 107 -10.27 15.00 -47.69
CA PRO A 107 -11.15 16.15 -47.90
C PRO A 107 -10.62 17.47 -47.32
N ASP A 108 -9.80 17.41 -46.27
CA ASP A 108 -9.31 18.59 -45.57
C ASP A 108 -7.78 18.74 -45.72
N ALA A 109 -7.36 19.88 -46.26
CA ALA A 109 -5.94 20.19 -46.45
C ALA A 109 -5.24 20.58 -45.14
N GLN A 110 -5.99 20.93 -44.09
CA GLN A 110 -5.45 21.23 -42.75
C GLN A 110 -5.07 19.98 -41.97
N ILE A 111 -5.54 18.80 -42.39
CA ILE A 111 -5.10 17.54 -41.80
C ILE A 111 -3.79 17.12 -42.48
N ALA A 112 -2.70 17.15 -41.71
CA ALA A 112 -1.38 16.75 -42.22
C ALA A 112 -1.24 15.24 -42.33
N ALA A 113 -1.69 14.53 -41.30
CA ALA A 113 -1.52 13.09 -41.17
C ALA A 113 -2.63 12.47 -40.33
N VAL A 114 -2.84 11.17 -40.55
CA VAL A 114 -3.78 10.34 -39.80
C VAL A 114 -3.17 8.99 -39.42
N GLY A 115 -3.58 8.45 -38.27
CA GLY A 115 -3.12 7.15 -37.77
C GLY A 115 -4.27 6.33 -37.15
N PRO A 116 -4.22 4.99 -37.17
CA PRO A 116 -5.21 4.14 -36.55
C PRO A 116 -4.88 3.89 -35.06
N PHE A 117 -5.75 3.13 -34.40
CA PHE A 117 -5.46 2.45 -33.13
C PHE A 117 -4.70 1.14 -33.37
N THR A 118 -3.96 0.65 -32.38
CA THR A 118 -3.19 -0.60 -32.45
C THR A 118 -3.14 -1.31 -31.10
N ASP A 119 -2.78 -2.58 -31.10
CA ASP A 119 -2.47 -3.39 -29.92
C ASP A 119 -0.97 -3.42 -29.57
N HIS A 120 -0.13 -2.66 -30.29
CA HIS A 120 1.31 -2.61 -30.06
C HIS A 120 1.85 -1.19 -30.16
N THR A 121 1.88 -0.50 -29.02
CA THR A 121 2.48 0.82 -28.84
C THR A 121 2.87 0.99 -27.36
N VAL A 122 3.83 1.87 -27.09
CA VAL A 122 4.20 2.27 -25.72
C VAL A 122 3.31 3.39 -25.16
N PHE A 123 2.42 3.95 -25.98
CA PHE A 123 1.55 5.06 -25.61
C PHE A 123 0.07 4.68 -25.62
N SER A 124 -0.66 5.07 -24.60
CA SER A 124 -1.98 4.49 -24.35
C SER A 124 -3.07 5.05 -25.25
N TRP A 125 -2.99 6.31 -25.68
CA TRP A 125 -4.07 6.95 -26.43
C TRP A 125 -4.31 6.27 -27.79
N GLN A 126 -3.31 5.54 -28.31
CA GLN A 126 -3.38 4.75 -29.55
C GLN A 126 -3.52 3.25 -29.27
N TYR A 127 -3.42 2.82 -28.01
CA TYR A 127 -3.48 1.43 -27.59
C TYR A 127 -4.93 0.93 -27.46
N LEU A 128 -5.19 -0.28 -27.97
CA LEU A 128 -6.39 -1.06 -27.71
C LEU A 128 -6.00 -2.47 -27.28
N ASN A 129 -6.60 -2.94 -26.19
CA ASN A 129 -6.36 -4.28 -25.67
C ASN A 129 -7.15 -5.33 -26.46
N ALA A 130 -6.69 -5.63 -27.68
CA ALA A 130 -7.33 -6.56 -28.59
C ALA A 130 -7.44 -7.98 -28.02
N GLU A 131 -6.45 -8.39 -27.22
CA GLU A 131 -6.44 -9.69 -26.56
C GLU A 131 -7.60 -9.82 -25.55
N ARG A 132 -7.79 -8.80 -24.70
CA ARG A 132 -8.92 -8.75 -23.76
C ARG A 132 -10.26 -8.74 -24.47
N MET A 133 -10.37 -7.94 -25.53
CA MET A 133 -11.59 -7.85 -26.33
C MET A 133 -11.92 -9.19 -26.97
N SER A 134 -10.92 -9.89 -27.52
CA SER A 134 -11.07 -11.24 -28.08
C SER A 134 -11.51 -12.26 -27.03
N ALA A 135 -10.93 -12.21 -25.81
CA ALA A 135 -11.34 -13.07 -24.69
C ALA A 135 -12.82 -12.84 -24.30
N GLN A 136 -13.33 -11.63 -24.51
CA GLN A 136 -14.74 -11.25 -24.32
C GLN A 136 -15.61 -11.46 -25.57
N LYS A 137 -15.06 -12.05 -26.65
CA LYS A 137 -15.71 -12.26 -27.96
C LYS A 137 -16.16 -10.94 -28.62
N ILE A 138 -15.38 -9.89 -28.45
CA ILE A 138 -15.57 -8.58 -29.06
C ILE A 138 -14.62 -8.45 -30.25
N GLU A 139 -15.17 -8.22 -31.44
CA GLU A 139 -14.40 -7.91 -32.65
C GLU A 139 -13.91 -6.46 -32.60
N VAL A 140 -12.59 -6.27 -32.51
CA VAL A 140 -11.96 -4.97 -32.24
C VAL A 140 -12.29 -3.93 -33.29
N GLU A 141 -12.17 -4.27 -34.58
CA GLU A 141 -12.44 -3.34 -35.68
C GLU A 141 -13.91 -2.89 -35.71
N HIS A 142 -14.84 -3.81 -35.41
CA HIS A 142 -16.25 -3.46 -35.29
C HIS A 142 -16.50 -2.57 -34.07
N TRP A 143 -15.86 -2.87 -32.94
CA TRP A 143 -15.98 -2.08 -31.71
C TRP A 143 -15.47 -0.65 -31.90
N VAL A 144 -14.29 -0.46 -32.52
CA VAL A 144 -13.72 0.87 -32.79
C VAL A 144 -14.68 1.72 -33.61
N ARG A 145 -15.23 1.15 -34.69
CA ARG A 145 -16.18 1.87 -35.56
C ARG A 145 -17.48 2.24 -34.87
N THR A 146 -17.91 1.44 -33.90
CA THR A 146 -19.20 1.64 -33.21
C THR A 146 -19.07 2.58 -32.01
N ASN A 147 -17.98 2.47 -31.24
CA ASN A 147 -17.81 3.19 -29.98
C ASN A 147 -16.96 4.46 -30.13
N LEU A 148 -16.11 4.52 -31.16
CA LEU A 148 -15.31 5.68 -31.48
C LEU A 148 -15.64 6.16 -32.91
N PRO A 149 -16.89 6.55 -33.23
CA PRO A 149 -17.30 6.75 -34.62
C PRO A 149 -16.66 7.97 -35.32
N TYR A 150 -16.01 8.87 -34.57
CA TYR A 150 -15.45 10.11 -35.08
C TYR A 150 -13.92 10.13 -34.94
N PRO A 151 -13.19 10.77 -35.88
CA PRO A 151 -11.79 11.07 -35.70
C PRO A 151 -11.56 11.91 -34.45
N THR A 152 -10.46 11.65 -33.76
CA THR A 152 -10.06 12.40 -32.56
C THR A 152 -8.75 13.11 -32.84
N GLU A 153 -8.64 14.35 -32.39
CA GLU A 153 -7.39 15.08 -32.49
C GLU A 153 -6.31 14.42 -31.63
N SER A 154 -5.12 14.25 -32.20
CA SER A 154 -3.98 13.65 -31.52
C SER A 154 -2.86 14.66 -31.33
N LEU A 155 -2.17 14.59 -30.19
CA LEU A 155 -0.99 15.42 -29.92
C LEU A 155 0.17 15.00 -30.83
N PHE A 156 0.31 13.71 -31.06
CA PHE A 156 1.18 13.15 -32.09
C PHE A 156 0.65 11.82 -32.60
N LEU A 157 1.21 11.35 -33.71
CA LEU A 157 0.91 10.06 -34.31
C LEU A 157 2.21 9.27 -34.47
N GLU A 158 2.16 8.00 -34.11
CA GLU A 158 3.30 7.10 -34.27
C GLU A 158 3.43 6.55 -35.70
N HIS A 159 4.66 6.21 -36.10
CA HIS A 159 4.97 5.76 -37.45
C HIS A 159 4.67 4.28 -37.73
N PHE A 160 4.07 3.54 -36.79
CA PHE A 160 3.68 2.14 -37.04
C PHE A 160 2.68 2.03 -38.21
N ALA A 161 1.78 3.00 -38.34
CA ALA A 161 0.87 3.17 -39.49
C ALA A 161 0.45 4.64 -39.64
N LEU A 162 1.20 5.41 -40.42
CA LEU A 162 1.01 6.86 -40.58
C LEU A 162 0.71 7.22 -42.05
N LEU A 163 -0.54 7.59 -42.35
CA LEU A 163 -0.93 8.10 -43.67
C LEU A 163 -0.83 9.62 -43.70
N MET A 164 -0.07 10.18 -44.65
CA MET A 164 0.10 11.62 -44.75
C MET A 164 0.34 12.09 -46.20
N ARG A 165 0.21 13.42 -46.40
CA ARG A 165 0.49 14.05 -47.70
C ARG A 165 2.00 14.16 -47.92
N ARG A 166 2.49 13.72 -49.07
CA ARG A 166 3.91 13.78 -49.41
C ARG A 166 4.44 15.22 -49.42
N THR A 167 3.66 16.16 -49.94
CA THR A 167 4.02 17.58 -49.99
C THR A 167 4.29 18.15 -48.60
N VAL A 168 3.41 17.83 -47.64
CA VAL A 168 3.54 18.23 -46.23
C VAL A 168 4.77 17.58 -45.59
N PHE A 169 4.97 16.28 -45.79
CA PHE A 169 6.15 15.56 -45.27
C PHE A 169 7.47 16.20 -45.73
N CYS A 170 7.58 16.47 -47.04
CA CYS A 170 8.77 17.09 -47.63
C CYS A 170 8.96 18.54 -47.18
N GLN A 171 7.88 19.31 -47.04
CA GLN A 171 7.93 20.73 -46.67
C GLN A 171 8.45 20.94 -45.24
N TYR A 172 8.06 20.09 -44.30
CA TYR A 172 8.37 20.28 -42.88
C TYR A 172 9.62 19.57 -42.40
N GLY A 173 10.43 19.01 -43.30
CA GLY A 173 11.75 18.48 -42.96
C GLY A 173 11.81 16.98 -42.66
N LYS A 174 10.81 16.20 -43.10
CA LYS A 174 10.79 14.72 -43.01
C LYS A 174 10.97 14.18 -41.58
N PHE A 175 11.34 12.92 -41.40
CA PHE A 175 11.78 12.41 -40.09
C PHE A 175 13.20 12.87 -39.80
N ASP A 176 13.47 13.32 -38.57
CA ASP A 176 14.81 13.75 -38.20
C ASP A 176 15.69 12.52 -37.93
N GLU A 177 16.78 12.38 -38.68
CA GLU A 177 17.69 11.25 -38.61
C GLU A 177 18.57 11.27 -37.35
N ALA A 178 18.61 12.38 -36.60
CA ALA A 178 19.22 12.42 -35.27
C ALA A 178 18.53 11.49 -34.26
N PHE A 179 17.31 11.04 -34.56
CA PHE A 179 16.65 9.93 -33.86
C PHE A 179 17.14 8.60 -34.44
N GLU A 180 18.42 8.29 -34.19
CA GLU A 180 19.07 7.05 -34.63
C GLU A 180 18.48 5.80 -33.95
N GLY A 181 17.74 5.97 -32.85
CA GLY A 181 17.00 4.90 -32.17
C GLY A 181 15.71 4.47 -32.90
N ARG A 182 15.09 3.38 -32.45
CA ARG A 182 13.85 2.83 -33.02
C ARG A 182 12.58 3.71 -32.86
N SER A 183 12.67 4.93 -32.32
CA SER A 183 11.46 5.74 -32.00
C SER A 183 11.75 7.23 -31.76
N GLY A 184 10.72 8.07 -31.84
CA GLY A 184 10.72 9.49 -31.46
C GLY A 184 10.72 10.49 -32.63
N ALA A 185 11.19 10.08 -33.82
CA ALA A 185 11.24 10.94 -35.00
C ALA A 185 9.83 11.35 -35.48
N ASP A 186 8.85 10.49 -35.23
CA ASP A 186 7.42 10.67 -35.49
C ASP A 186 6.75 11.64 -34.54
N ILE A 187 7.12 11.60 -33.26
CA ILE A 187 6.71 12.59 -32.25
C ILE A 187 7.25 13.97 -32.64
N ASP A 188 8.53 14.05 -33.00
CA ASP A 188 9.16 15.29 -33.45
C ASP A 188 8.49 15.86 -34.70
N LEU A 189 8.26 15.02 -35.71
CA LEU A 189 7.54 15.43 -36.92
C LEU A 189 6.13 15.91 -36.58
N SER A 190 5.42 15.18 -35.72
CA SER A 190 4.08 15.56 -35.28
C SER A 190 4.08 16.95 -34.64
N PHE A 191 5.00 17.23 -33.72
CA PHE A 191 5.08 18.53 -33.07
C PHE A 191 5.44 19.65 -34.04
N ARG A 192 6.32 19.40 -35.03
CA ARG A 192 6.60 20.37 -36.11
C ARG A 192 5.35 20.68 -36.92
N LEU A 193 4.55 19.67 -37.27
CA LEU A 193 3.31 19.83 -38.04
C LEU A 193 2.26 20.62 -37.25
N ARG A 194 2.12 20.33 -35.95
CA ARG A 194 1.24 21.07 -35.05
C ARG A 194 1.66 22.54 -34.93
N CYS A 195 2.95 22.81 -34.75
CA CYS A 195 3.50 24.18 -34.73
C CYS A 195 3.32 24.92 -36.05
N ALA A 196 3.19 24.19 -37.16
CA ALA A 196 2.88 24.75 -38.47
C ALA A 196 1.37 24.99 -38.70
N GLY A 197 0.53 24.70 -37.71
CA GLY A 197 -0.92 24.91 -37.77
C GLY A 197 -1.71 23.76 -38.40
N TYR A 198 -1.09 22.59 -38.60
CA TYR A 198 -1.81 21.41 -39.08
C TYR A 198 -2.44 20.62 -37.94
N THR A 199 -3.54 19.95 -38.26
CA THR A 199 -4.21 18.98 -37.40
C THR A 199 -3.67 17.58 -37.67
N LEU A 200 -3.53 16.80 -36.60
CA LEU A 200 -3.23 15.37 -36.65
C LEU A 200 -4.42 14.62 -36.08
N LEU A 201 -4.92 13.62 -36.79
CA LEU A 201 -6.12 12.89 -36.35
C LEU A 201 -5.84 11.41 -36.17
N ARG A 202 -6.26 10.87 -35.04
CA ARG A 202 -6.46 9.44 -34.86
C ARG A 202 -7.82 9.06 -35.42
N VAL A 203 -7.84 8.11 -36.33
CA VAL A 203 -9.04 7.71 -37.06
C VAL A 203 -9.67 6.46 -36.47
N PRO A 204 -10.97 6.22 -36.70
CA PRO A 204 -11.66 5.06 -36.15
C PRO A 204 -11.39 3.81 -37.00
N ALA A 205 -10.11 3.44 -37.03
CA ALA A 205 -9.55 2.29 -37.70
C ALA A 205 -8.62 1.56 -36.73
N TYR A 206 -8.47 0.26 -36.92
CA TYR A 206 -7.62 -0.60 -36.10
C TYR A 206 -6.58 -1.29 -36.98
N ALA A 207 -5.33 -1.28 -36.55
CA ALA A 207 -4.22 -1.97 -37.20
C ALA A 207 -3.54 -2.87 -36.16
N ALA A 208 -3.76 -4.19 -36.29
CA ALA A 208 -3.16 -5.18 -35.41
C ALA A 208 -1.67 -5.31 -35.69
N HIS A 209 -0.87 -5.62 -34.67
CA HIS A 209 0.55 -5.88 -34.82
C HIS A 209 0.87 -7.31 -34.41
N ARG A 210 1.57 -8.07 -35.27
CA ARG A 210 1.87 -9.49 -35.02
C ARG A 210 2.77 -9.72 -33.80
N ALA A 211 3.64 -8.76 -33.51
CA ALA A 211 4.47 -8.79 -32.30
C ALA A 211 3.75 -8.30 -31.02
N ALA A 212 2.45 -7.97 -31.02
CA ALA A 212 1.77 -7.42 -29.83
C ALA A 212 1.87 -8.30 -28.57
N GLY A 213 2.04 -9.62 -28.73
CA GLY A 213 2.24 -10.56 -27.63
C GLY A 213 3.72 -10.78 -27.22
N LYS A 214 4.70 -10.18 -27.92
CA LYS A 214 6.12 -10.30 -27.55
C LYS A 214 6.43 -9.33 -26.41
N CYS A 215 6.87 -9.88 -25.28
CA CYS A 215 7.28 -9.09 -24.11
C CYS A 215 8.81 -8.97 -24.05
N GLU A 216 9.35 -7.85 -24.51
CA GLU A 216 10.78 -7.53 -24.35
C GLU A 216 11.07 -7.07 -22.93
N LEU A 217 11.89 -7.82 -22.18
CA LEU A 217 12.19 -7.50 -20.79
C LEU A 217 12.90 -6.13 -20.67
N TRP A 218 13.81 -5.84 -21.60
CA TRP A 218 14.60 -4.61 -21.65
C TRP A 218 14.20 -3.74 -22.84
N ASP A 219 12.94 -3.37 -22.92
CA ASP A 219 12.47 -2.40 -23.90
C ASP A 219 13.06 -1.01 -23.59
N LEU A 220 14.11 -0.62 -24.34
CA LEU A 220 14.80 0.66 -24.21
C LEU A 220 14.25 1.73 -25.17
N THR A 221 13.11 1.48 -25.81
CA THR A 221 12.54 2.39 -26.82
C THR A 221 12.28 3.79 -26.25
N LEU A 222 11.70 3.88 -25.04
CA LEU A 222 11.50 5.15 -24.33
C LEU A 222 12.83 5.86 -24.00
N THR A 223 13.83 5.10 -23.53
CA THR A 223 15.15 5.66 -23.20
C THR A 223 15.84 6.21 -24.44
N ALA A 224 15.73 5.52 -25.58
CA ALA A 224 16.39 5.90 -26.83
C ALA A 224 15.88 7.23 -27.40
N MET A 225 14.58 7.52 -27.26
CA MET A 225 13.98 8.76 -27.78
C MET A 225 14.07 9.96 -26.80
N ARG A 226 14.47 9.73 -25.54
CA ARG A 226 14.37 10.73 -24.46
C ARG A 226 15.23 11.97 -24.72
N THR A 227 16.51 11.81 -24.99
CA THR A 227 17.46 12.94 -25.10
C THR A 227 17.08 13.90 -26.23
N PRO A 228 16.84 13.44 -27.47
CA PRO A 228 16.47 14.35 -28.56
C PRO A 228 15.16 15.10 -28.31
N LEU A 229 14.14 14.43 -27.74
CA LEU A 229 12.85 15.06 -27.40
C LEU A 229 13.00 16.10 -26.28
N LEU A 230 13.82 15.82 -25.28
CA LEU A 230 14.07 16.74 -24.18
C LEU A 230 14.82 18.00 -24.65
N GLU A 231 15.81 17.84 -25.51
CA GLU A 231 16.60 18.95 -26.04
C GLU A 231 15.75 19.89 -26.89
N ARG A 232 15.01 19.32 -27.85
CA ARG A 232 14.22 20.07 -28.82
C ARG A 232 12.90 20.58 -28.26
N TRP A 233 12.14 19.70 -27.62
CA TRP A 233 10.75 19.96 -27.20
C TRP A 233 10.57 20.07 -25.70
N GLY A 234 11.64 19.90 -24.90
CA GLY A 234 11.49 19.85 -23.45
C GLY A 234 10.64 18.67 -22.96
N LEU A 235 10.31 17.73 -23.85
CA LEU A 235 9.46 16.59 -23.58
C LEU A 235 10.31 15.48 -22.98
N ASP A 236 10.11 15.24 -21.69
CA ASP A 236 10.68 14.08 -21.02
C ASP A 236 9.68 12.93 -21.08
N VAL A 237 9.96 11.90 -21.90
CA VAL A 237 9.11 10.71 -22.04
C VAL A 237 9.08 9.82 -20.80
N GLY A 238 9.90 10.12 -19.78
CA GLY A 238 9.76 9.56 -18.44
C GLY A 238 8.60 10.17 -17.63
N VAL A 239 8.00 11.27 -18.10
CA VAL A 239 6.81 11.87 -17.49
C VAL A 239 5.57 11.14 -18.01
N PRO A 240 4.65 10.72 -17.13
CA PRO A 240 3.40 10.09 -17.52
C PRO A 240 2.64 10.87 -18.58
N GLU A 241 2.11 10.14 -19.56
CA GLU A 241 1.50 10.68 -20.76
C GLU A 241 0.34 11.63 -20.44
N MET A 242 -0.47 11.25 -19.46
CA MET A 242 -1.61 12.05 -19.00
C MET A 242 -1.23 13.46 -18.55
N LEU A 243 -0.02 13.66 -18.00
CA LEU A 243 0.38 14.96 -17.48
C LEU A 243 0.67 15.95 -18.60
N TRP A 244 1.47 15.54 -19.59
CA TRP A 244 1.77 16.44 -20.69
C TRP A 244 0.64 16.50 -21.70
N GLN A 245 -0.22 15.48 -21.81
CA GLN A 245 -1.44 15.58 -22.62
C GLN A 245 -2.34 16.70 -22.11
N ARG A 246 -2.68 16.69 -20.81
CA ARG A 246 -3.45 17.76 -20.19
C ARG A 246 -2.79 19.13 -20.31
N ALA A 247 -1.46 19.19 -20.23
CA ALA A 247 -0.73 20.44 -20.33
C ALA A 247 -0.73 21.00 -21.76
N LEU A 248 -0.52 20.16 -22.77
CA LEU A 248 -0.51 20.55 -24.19
C LEU A 248 -1.93 20.80 -24.72
N ASP A 249 -2.95 20.12 -24.21
CA ASP A 249 -4.34 20.49 -24.52
C ASP A 249 -4.65 21.93 -24.05
N GLY A 250 -4.01 22.36 -22.94
CA GLY A 250 -4.13 23.70 -22.39
C GLY A 250 -3.52 24.82 -23.24
N ILE A 251 -2.62 24.52 -24.20
CA ILE A 251 -2.07 25.55 -25.11
C ILE A 251 -3.03 25.89 -26.27
N GLY A 252 -4.05 25.05 -26.52
CA GLY A 252 -5.06 25.27 -27.55
C GLY A 252 -4.46 25.41 -28.95
N GLU A 253 -4.86 26.45 -29.68
CA GLU A 253 -4.37 26.75 -31.04
C GLU A 253 -2.97 27.43 -31.07
N ALA A 254 -2.41 27.79 -29.91
CA ALA A 254 -1.16 28.54 -29.80
C ALA A 254 0.09 27.63 -29.86
N TRP A 255 0.14 26.70 -30.81
CA TRP A 255 1.29 25.81 -31.00
C TRP A 255 2.51 26.58 -31.51
N ASP A 256 3.35 27.03 -30.57
CA ASP A 256 4.66 27.63 -30.81
C ASP A 256 5.76 26.74 -30.17
N PRO A 257 6.90 26.51 -30.83
CA PRO A 257 7.95 25.65 -30.29
C PRO A 257 8.49 26.07 -28.91
N ALA A 258 8.58 27.36 -28.62
CA ALA A 258 9.05 27.83 -27.32
C ALA A 258 8.00 27.59 -26.23
N LEU A 259 6.71 27.79 -26.54
CA LEU A 259 5.60 27.48 -25.63
C LEU A 259 5.48 25.98 -25.36
N VAL A 260 5.56 25.13 -26.39
CA VAL A 260 5.57 23.66 -26.24
C VAL A 260 6.72 23.26 -25.31
N ARG A 261 7.93 23.78 -25.58
CA ARG A 261 9.11 23.49 -24.76
C ARG A 261 8.98 23.95 -23.32
N ALA A 262 8.42 25.14 -23.08
CA ALA A 262 8.17 25.64 -21.74
C ALA A 262 7.10 24.80 -21.01
N THR A 263 6.05 24.39 -21.73
CA THR A 263 4.94 23.59 -21.20
C THR A 263 5.43 22.21 -20.78
N CYS A 264 6.09 21.47 -21.67
CA CYS A 264 6.65 20.14 -21.36
C CYS A 264 7.62 20.18 -20.17
N ARG A 265 8.52 21.18 -20.12
CA ARG A 265 9.43 21.38 -18.97
C ARG A 265 8.68 21.67 -17.67
N SER A 266 7.67 22.54 -17.72
CA SER A 266 6.85 22.83 -16.54
C SER A 266 6.09 21.60 -16.06
N THR A 267 5.65 20.73 -16.98
CA THR A 267 4.98 19.48 -16.63
C THR A 267 5.93 18.52 -15.92
N ALA A 268 7.16 18.35 -16.43
CA ALA A 268 8.18 17.52 -15.78
C ALA A 268 8.48 17.97 -14.35
N LEU A 269 8.56 19.28 -14.11
CA LEU A 269 8.76 19.86 -12.77
C LEU A 269 7.57 19.67 -11.81
N ARG A 270 6.39 19.32 -12.32
CA ARG A 270 5.16 19.08 -11.55
C ARG A 270 4.80 17.61 -11.44
N ALA A 271 5.60 16.71 -12.00
CA ALA A 271 5.39 15.27 -11.85
C ALA A 271 5.40 14.91 -10.35
N PRO A 272 4.51 14.02 -9.86
CA PRO A 272 4.53 13.58 -8.47
C PRO A 272 5.90 13.03 -8.03
N LEU A 273 6.26 13.20 -6.76
CA LEU A 273 7.52 12.62 -6.25
C LEU A 273 7.30 11.15 -5.86
N VAL A 274 8.21 10.29 -6.30
CA VAL A 274 8.27 8.87 -5.90
C VAL A 274 9.49 8.66 -5.00
N SER A 275 9.28 8.18 -3.77
CA SER A 275 10.37 7.74 -2.88
C SER A 275 10.68 6.27 -3.10
N ILE A 276 11.86 5.97 -3.63
CA ILE A 276 12.41 4.62 -3.71
C ILE A 276 13.14 4.32 -2.40
N MET A 277 12.68 3.34 -1.64
CA MET A 277 13.16 3.01 -0.30
C MET A 277 13.89 1.67 -0.31
N ILE A 278 15.20 1.71 -0.04
CA ILE A 278 16.10 0.55 -0.11
C ILE A 278 16.66 0.24 1.27
N PRO A 279 16.07 -0.71 2.03
CA PRO A 279 16.71 -1.24 3.22
C PRO A 279 17.83 -2.22 2.82
N THR A 280 19.01 -2.11 3.43
CA THR A 280 20.12 -3.02 3.15
C THR A 280 20.84 -3.51 4.41
N TYR A 281 21.32 -4.76 4.35
CA TYR A 281 22.07 -5.41 5.42
C TYR A 281 23.09 -6.41 4.86
N ASN A 282 24.39 -6.12 5.04
CA ASN A 282 25.53 -7.01 4.78
C ASN A 282 25.63 -7.61 3.35
N ARG A 283 24.94 -7.03 2.35
CA ARG A 283 24.87 -7.55 0.96
C ARG A 283 25.31 -6.52 -0.10
N PRO A 284 26.54 -5.98 -0.04
CA PRO A 284 26.99 -4.88 -0.91
C PRO A 284 26.97 -5.22 -2.41
N ARG A 285 27.14 -6.51 -2.78
CA ARG A 285 27.15 -6.94 -4.20
C ARG A 285 25.78 -6.74 -4.85
N TYR A 286 24.74 -7.33 -4.27
CA TYR A 286 23.39 -7.22 -4.82
C TYR A 286 22.84 -5.81 -4.66
N PHE A 287 23.12 -5.18 -3.52
CA PHE A 287 22.73 -3.79 -3.27
C PHE A 287 23.22 -2.83 -4.36
N ARG A 288 24.43 -3.05 -4.93
CA ARG A 288 24.92 -2.27 -6.07
C ARG A 288 23.97 -2.35 -7.27
N GLU A 289 23.60 -3.57 -7.67
CA GLU A 289 22.71 -3.80 -8.81
C GLU A 289 21.33 -3.20 -8.56
N THR A 290 20.80 -3.36 -7.34
CA THR A 290 19.55 -2.74 -6.90
C THR A 290 19.62 -1.21 -6.99
N LEU A 291 20.66 -0.59 -6.43
CA LEU A 291 20.83 0.86 -6.44
C LEU A 291 20.95 1.41 -7.86
N GLU A 292 21.72 0.77 -8.74
CA GLU A 292 21.82 1.19 -10.14
C GLU A 292 20.47 1.06 -10.87
N SER A 293 19.69 0.02 -10.59
CA SER A 293 18.35 -0.15 -11.17
C SER A 293 17.36 0.95 -10.74
N ALA A 294 17.47 1.42 -9.49
CA ALA A 294 16.70 2.54 -8.97
C ALA A 294 17.15 3.88 -9.61
N ARG A 295 18.46 4.07 -9.81
CA ARG A 295 19.01 5.28 -10.46
C ARG A 295 18.68 5.38 -11.94
N ALA A 296 18.58 4.23 -12.61
CA ALA A 296 18.31 4.11 -14.03
C ALA A 296 16.83 4.27 -14.41
N GLN A 297 15.95 4.53 -13.43
CA GLN A 297 14.54 4.80 -13.71
C GLN A 297 14.39 6.00 -14.66
N THR A 298 13.54 5.82 -15.67
CA THR A 298 13.22 6.85 -16.66
C THR A 298 12.37 7.97 -16.06
N TYR A 299 11.57 7.67 -15.04
CA TYR A 299 10.76 8.65 -14.33
C TYR A 299 11.64 9.74 -13.68
N PRO A 300 11.43 11.04 -13.99
CA PRO A 300 12.39 12.06 -13.61
C PRO A 300 12.33 12.48 -12.14
N ASN A 301 11.16 12.41 -11.49
CA ASN A 301 10.97 12.96 -10.16
C ASN A 301 11.01 11.86 -9.08
N ILE A 302 12.22 11.35 -8.83
CA ILE A 302 12.47 10.34 -7.80
C ILE A 302 13.41 10.87 -6.72
N GLU A 303 13.26 10.32 -5.51
CA GLU A 303 14.32 10.29 -4.50
C GLU A 303 14.62 8.83 -4.14
N ILE A 304 15.86 8.53 -3.78
CA ILE A 304 16.31 7.20 -3.39
C ILE A 304 16.83 7.28 -1.97
N ILE A 305 16.22 6.55 -1.05
CA ILE A 305 16.59 6.54 0.36
C ILE A 305 17.14 5.17 0.68
N VAL A 306 18.35 5.12 1.21
CA VAL A 306 19.03 3.88 1.60
C VAL A 306 19.18 3.87 3.11
N CYS A 307 18.57 2.88 3.78
CA CYS A 307 18.77 2.66 5.22
C CYS A 307 19.60 1.40 5.44
N ASP A 308 20.79 1.58 6.01
CA ASP A 308 21.80 0.53 6.12
C ASP A 308 22.14 0.23 7.58
N ASN A 309 21.74 -0.96 8.05
CA ASN A 309 22.08 -1.47 9.37
C ASN A 309 23.15 -2.57 9.33
N SER A 310 23.95 -2.65 8.25
CA SER A 310 25.04 -3.62 8.10
C SER A 310 26.00 -3.56 9.29
N THR A 311 26.55 -4.70 9.66
CA THR A 311 27.51 -4.81 10.77
C THR A 311 28.92 -4.40 10.36
N ASP A 312 29.21 -4.32 9.06
CA ASP A 312 30.51 -3.91 8.49
C ASP A 312 30.41 -2.67 7.60
N GLU A 313 31.55 -2.20 7.08
CA GLU A 313 31.66 -0.96 6.30
C GLU A 313 31.45 -1.12 4.80
N ARG A 314 31.32 -2.34 4.26
CA ARG A 314 31.41 -2.57 2.81
C ARG A 314 30.34 -1.81 2.01
N THR A 315 29.14 -1.70 2.57
CA THR A 315 28.04 -0.93 1.98
C THR A 315 28.29 0.58 2.10
N ALA A 316 28.83 1.05 3.23
CA ALA A 316 29.16 2.46 3.44
C ALA A 316 30.27 2.93 2.49
N GLU A 317 31.32 2.11 2.31
CA GLU A 317 32.40 2.34 1.34
C GLU A 317 31.87 2.38 -0.10
N LEU A 318 30.92 1.50 -0.43
CA LEU A 318 30.27 1.52 -1.75
C LEU A 318 29.49 2.83 -1.99
N MET A 319 28.81 3.34 -0.97
CA MET A 319 28.01 4.56 -1.08
C MET A 319 28.82 5.83 -1.32
N GLN A 320 30.13 5.84 -1.03
CA GLN A 320 31.02 6.96 -1.35
C GLN A 320 31.01 7.30 -2.85
N ALA A 321 30.83 6.31 -3.72
CA ALA A 321 30.77 6.51 -5.17
C ALA A 321 29.48 7.21 -5.65
N TYR A 322 28.51 7.43 -4.75
CA TYR A 322 27.18 7.96 -5.06
C TYR A 322 26.88 9.29 -4.34
N GLU A 323 27.86 9.87 -3.63
CA GLU A 323 27.68 11.10 -2.84
C GLU A 323 27.27 12.31 -3.69
N ASP A 324 27.66 12.35 -4.97
CA ASP A 324 27.34 13.44 -5.89
C ASP A 324 25.91 13.35 -6.48
N ASP A 325 25.22 12.21 -6.33
CA ASP A 325 23.86 12.06 -6.82
C ASP A 325 22.88 12.62 -5.78
N VAL A 326 22.46 13.88 -5.99
CA VAL A 326 21.58 14.62 -5.08
C VAL A 326 20.22 13.96 -4.82
N ARG A 327 19.84 12.97 -5.65
CA ARG A 327 18.60 12.19 -5.46
C ARG A 327 18.76 11.12 -4.38
N ILE A 328 19.99 10.76 -4.01
CA ILE A 328 20.30 9.66 -3.10
C ILE A 328 20.54 10.20 -1.68
N ARG A 329 19.81 9.64 -0.71
CA ARG A 329 20.02 9.87 0.72
C ARG A 329 20.41 8.57 1.40
N TYR A 330 21.67 8.48 1.81
CA TYR A 330 22.19 7.36 2.58
C TYR A 330 22.10 7.60 4.08
N VAL A 331 21.51 6.66 4.81
CA VAL A 331 21.38 6.68 6.27
C VAL A 331 22.00 5.44 6.86
N ARG A 332 23.14 5.62 7.53
CA ARG A 332 23.83 4.57 8.27
C ARG A 332 23.19 4.37 9.64
N ASN A 333 22.38 3.31 9.78
CA ASN A 333 21.59 3.01 10.98
C ASN A 333 22.18 1.84 11.80
N ARG A 334 23.39 2.01 12.34
CA ARG A 334 24.09 0.96 13.12
C ARG A 334 23.39 0.53 14.40
N ALA A 335 22.50 1.37 14.92
CA ALA A 335 21.79 1.09 16.17
C ALA A 335 20.66 0.08 15.97
N ALA A 336 20.08 0.00 14.77
CA ALA A 336 19.04 -0.96 14.46
C ALA A 336 19.54 -2.40 14.58
N ARG A 337 18.82 -3.21 15.35
CA ARG A 337 19.07 -4.65 15.56
C ARG A 337 18.02 -5.51 14.88
N THR A 338 16.91 -4.92 14.46
CA THR A 338 15.79 -5.60 13.79
C THR A 338 15.47 -4.97 12.44
N LYS A 339 14.76 -5.72 11.59
CA LYS A 339 14.23 -5.23 10.31
C LYS A 339 13.33 -4.00 10.52
N ALA A 340 12.43 -4.07 11.51
CA ALA A 340 11.52 -2.96 11.83
C ALA A 340 12.28 -1.68 12.22
N GLU A 341 13.32 -1.78 13.04
CA GLU A 341 14.16 -0.62 13.41
C GLU A 341 14.94 -0.04 12.22
N ASN A 342 15.35 -0.87 11.26
CA ASN A 342 16.01 -0.37 10.05
C ASN A 342 15.01 0.26 9.05
N PHE A 343 13.75 -0.18 9.08
CA PHE A 343 12.70 0.28 8.16
C PHE A 343 11.95 1.52 8.69
N MET A 344 11.82 1.67 10.01
CA MET A 344 11.13 2.79 10.64
C MET A 344 11.60 4.18 10.17
N PRO A 345 12.90 4.46 9.93
CA PRO A 345 13.34 5.78 9.46
C PRO A 345 12.68 6.26 8.17
N PHE A 346 12.28 5.33 7.28
CA PHE A 346 11.62 5.69 6.01
C PHE A 346 10.34 6.51 6.22
N GLU A 347 9.61 6.30 7.32
CA GLU A 347 8.40 7.08 7.67
C GLU A 347 8.65 8.58 7.65
N ARG A 348 9.81 9.01 8.13
CA ARG A 348 10.18 10.43 8.26
C ARG A 348 11.06 10.92 7.12
N LEU A 349 11.80 10.01 6.48
CA LEU A 349 12.76 10.35 5.43
C LEU A 349 12.10 10.49 4.07
N ALA A 350 11.13 9.63 3.74
CA ALA A 350 10.39 9.67 2.49
C ALA A 350 9.54 10.94 2.43
N GLN A 351 9.60 11.64 1.30
CA GLN A 351 8.87 12.87 0.99
C GLN A 351 7.93 12.69 -0.21
N GLY A 352 8.05 11.57 -0.92
CA GLY A 352 7.22 11.22 -2.05
C GLY A 352 5.76 11.04 -1.68
N GLU A 353 4.90 11.48 -2.60
CA GLU A 353 3.48 11.15 -2.59
C GLU A 353 3.27 9.66 -2.86
N TYR A 354 4.18 9.06 -3.62
CA TYR A 354 4.18 7.64 -3.97
C TYR A 354 5.40 6.94 -3.40
N LEU A 355 5.22 5.69 -2.99
CA LEU A 355 6.24 4.89 -2.33
C LEU A 355 6.56 3.64 -3.15
N GLN A 356 7.84 3.42 -3.42
CA GLN A 356 8.37 2.19 -4.02
C GLN A 356 9.38 1.58 -3.05
N TRP A 357 9.04 0.45 -2.44
CA TRP A 357 10.07 -0.34 -1.75
C TRP A 357 10.94 -1.04 -2.78
N CYS A 358 12.21 -1.24 -2.49
CA CYS A 358 13.07 -2.04 -3.34
C CYS A 358 14.06 -2.79 -2.44
N MET A 359 13.89 -4.11 -2.36
CA MET A 359 14.75 -4.96 -1.54
C MET A 359 16.16 -4.97 -2.12
N ASP A 360 17.19 -5.03 -1.27
CA ASP A 360 18.61 -4.89 -1.65
C ASP A 360 19.18 -6.05 -2.50
N ASP A 361 18.32 -6.97 -2.94
CA ASP A 361 18.61 -8.07 -3.84
C ASP A 361 17.79 -8.08 -5.13
N ASP A 362 16.79 -7.20 -5.28
CA ASP A 362 15.90 -7.12 -6.44
C ASP A 362 16.34 -6.04 -7.44
N ILE A 363 15.81 -6.12 -8.67
CA ILE A 363 16.10 -5.17 -9.76
C ILE A 363 14.79 -4.53 -10.25
N LEU A 364 14.76 -3.20 -10.34
CA LEU A 364 13.68 -2.47 -11.01
C LEU A 364 14.00 -2.31 -12.50
N LEU A 365 13.05 -2.58 -13.40
CA LEU A 365 13.26 -2.32 -14.83
C LEU A 365 13.17 -0.81 -15.12
N PRO A 366 13.89 -0.28 -16.14
CA PRO A 366 14.10 1.17 -16.30
C PRO A 366 12.83 2.00 -16.47
N ASP A 367 11.76 1.41 -17.00
CA ASP A 367 10.47 2.07 -17.27
C ASP A 367 9.38 1.76 -16.23
N LYS A 368 9.72 1.03 -15.15
CA LYS A 368 8.77 0.63 -14.10
C LYS A 368 7.98 1.82 -13.55
N ILE A 369 8.69 2.80 -12.98
CA ILE A 369 8.02 3.90 -12.27
C ILE A 369 7.20 4.74 -13.25
N THR A 370 7.71 4.99 -14.45
CA THR A 370 6.99 5.72 -15.51
C THR A 370 5.66 5.03 -15.84
N ARG A 371 5.68 3.73 -16.15
CA ARG A 371 4.47 2.97 -16.50
C ARG A 371 3.47 2.88 -15.34
N MET A 372 3.96 2.63 -14.13
CA MET A 372 3.09 2.48 -12.96
C MET A 372 2.45 3.83 -12.55
N MET A 373 3.20 4.93 -12.63
CA MET A 373 2.64 6.27 -12.39
C MET A 373 1.60 6.65 -13.44
N ASP A 374 1.83 6.28 -14.69
CA ASP A 374 0.88 6.51 -15.78
C ASP A 374 -0.45 5.75 -15.56
N ALA A 375 -0.39 4.50 -15.07
CA ALA A 375 -1.58 3.78 -14.64
C ALA A 375 -2.32 4.48 -13.48
N PHE A 376 -1.61 4.96 -12.46
CA PHE A 376 -2.21 5.73 -11.34
C PHE A 376 -2.93 7.00 -11.77
N LEU A 377 -2.43 7.68 -12.81
CA LEU A 377 -3.02 8.92 -13.28
C LEU A 377 -4.20 8.72 -14.23
N ARG A 378 -4.33 7.50 -14.78
CA ARG A 378 -5.41 7.12 -15.70
C ARG A 378 -6.56 6.43 -15.01
N GLU A 379 -6.26 5.40 -14.23
CA GLU A 379 -7.28 4.52 -13.68
C GLU A 379 -7.83 5.14 -12.39
N PRO A 380 -9.12 5.52 -12.36
CA PRO A 380 -9.72 6.10 -11.18
C PRO A 380 -9.90 5.04 -10.09
N GLY A 381 -9.70 5.41 -8.82
CA GLY A 381 -10.02 4.55 -7.68
C GLY A 381 -9.06 3.39 -7.43
N ILE A 382 -7.90 3.36 -8.09
CA ILE A 382 -6.86 2.38 -7.80
C ILE A 382 -6.00 2.83 -6.61
N THR A 383 -5.60 1.88 -5.77
CA THR A 383 -4.72 2.11 -4.61
C THR A 383 -3.39 1.36 -4.74
N LEU A 384 -3.29 0.44 -5.70
CA LEU A 384 -2.12 -0.42 -5.90
C LEU A 384 -1.84 -0.63 -7.39
N VAL A 385 -0.58 -0.50 -7.79
CA VAL A 385 -0.10 -0.90 -9.11
C VAL A 385 1.04 -1.89 -8.96
N THR A 386 0.96 -3.02 -9.67
CA THR A 386 2.01 -4.04 -9.70
C THR A 386 2.19 -4.64 -11.10
N SER A 387 3.10 -5.59 -11.26
CA SER A 387 3.35 -6.33 -12.50
C SER A 387 3.51 -7.82 -12.23
N LEU A 388 3.40 -8.65 -13.27
CA LEU A 388 3.89 -10.02 -13.19
C LEU A 388 5.35 -10.04 -12.71
N ARG A 389 5.72 -11.07 -11.94
CA ARG A 389 7.06 -11.15 -11.35
C ARG A 389 8.01 -11.85 -12.32
N GLY A 390 9.08 -11.16 -12.72
CA GLY A 390 10.23 -11.78 -13.38
C GLY A 390 11.18 -12.36 -12.33
N VAL A 391 11.88 -13.46 -12.66
CA VAL A 391 12.79 -14.13 -11.73
C VAL A 391 14.20 -14.14 -12.31
N VAL A 392 15.19 -13.82 -11.48
CA VAL A 392 16.62 -13.96 -11.81
C VAL A 392 17.35 -14.84 -10.80
N ASP A 393 18.42 -15.51 -11.22
CA ASP A 393 19.30 -16.27 -10.32
C ASP A 393 20.29 -15.36 -9.56
N SER A 394 21.15 -15.99 -8.74
CA SER A 394 22.20 -15.32 -7.97
C SER A 394 23.26 -14.60 -8.83
N ASN A 395 23.31 -14.87 -10.13
CA ASN A 395 24.22 -14.24 -11.11
C ASN A 395 23.52 -13.21 -11.99
N GLY A 396 22.20 -13.03 -11.84
CA GLY A 396 21.40 -12.11 -12.65
C GLY A 396 20.85 -12.72 -13.94
N ASN A 397 20.98 -14.03 -14.16
CA ASN A 397 20.40 -14.68 -15.34
C ASN A 397 18.89 -14.78 -15.18
N TYR A 398 18.14 -14.37 -16.22
CA TYR A 398 16.69 -14.46 -16.22
C TYR A 398 16.20 -15.91 -16.31
N LEU A 399 15.35 -16.30 -15.36
CA LEU A 399 14.79 -17.65 -15.22
C LEU A 399 13.35 -17.75 -15.74
N GLY A 400 12.79 -16.64 -16.23
CA GLY A 400 11.40 -16.56 -16.68
C GLY A 400 10.47 -15.91 -15.65
N LEU A 401 9.17 -16.03 -15.92
CA LEU A 401 8.12 -15.53 -15.04
C LEU A 401 7.93 -16.43 -13.83
N TRP A 402 7.49 -15.82 -12.72
CA TRP A 402 7.01 -16.54 -11.55
C TRP A 402 5.85 -17.48 -11.91
N GLN A 403 5.80 -18.64 -11.27
CA GLN A 403 4.74 -19.63 -11.52
C GLN A 403 3.46 -19.29 -10.74
N GLY A 404 2.30 -19.49 -11.37
CA GLY A 404 1.00 -19.20 -10.74
C GLY A 404 0.57 -17.74 -10.81
N ASN A 405 1.11 -16.98 -11.77
CA ASN A 405 0.65 -15.64 -12.08
C ASN A 405 -0.81 -15.63 -12.55
N VAL A 406 -1.51 -14.53 -12.27
CA VAL A 406 -2.83 -14.27 -12.83
C VAL A 406 -2.72 -14.01 -14.34
N PRO A 407 -3.70 -14.44 -15.15
CA PRO A 407 -3.74 -14.08 -16.56
C PRO A 407 -4.02 -12.58 -16.70
N VAL A 408 -3.12 -11.88 -17.39
CA VAL A 408 -3.25 -10.46 -17.72
C VAL A 408 -3.18 -10.35 -19.24
N HIS A 409 -4.22 -9.77 -19.84
CA HIS A 409 -4.28 -9.57 -21.29
C HIS A 409 -3.69 -8.20 -21.66
N GLY A 410 -2.94 -8.14 -22.75
CA GLY A 410 -2.36 -6.89 -23.25
C GLY A 410 -1.32 -6.27 -22.30
N THR A 411 -1.32 -4.93 -22.18
CA THR A 411 -0.30 -4.21 -21.37
C THR A 411 -0.54 -4.37 -19.86
N TYR A 412 -1.76 -4.10 -19.41
CA TYR A 412 -2.19 -4.27 -18.02
C TYR A 412 -3.72 -4.47 -17.96
N GLU A 413 -4.20 -4.96 -16.82
CA GLU A 413 -5.61 -5.00 -16.47
C GLU A 413 -5.86 -4.40 -15.08
N CYS A 414 -7.06 -3.85 -14.87
CA CYS A 414 -7.54 -3.39 -13.57
C CYS A 414 -8.48 -4.44 -12.97
N TYR A 415 -8.23 -4.83 -11.72
CA TYR A 415 -8.98 -5.85 -11.01
C TYR A 415 -9.63 -5.24 -9.76
N PRO A 416 -10.91 -5.57 -9.48
CA PRO A 416 -11.57 -5.13 -8.27
C PRO A 416 -10.82 -5.54 -7.01
N GLY A 417 -10.55 -4.59 -6.10
CA GLY A 417 -9.78 -4.84 -4.88
C GLY A 417 -10.39 -5.96 -4.03
N ALA A 418 -11.72 -6.01 -3.95
CA ALA A 418 -12.45 -7.09 -3.27
C ALA A 418 -12.17 -8.48 -3.86
N ALA A 419 -12.05 -8.59 -5.19
CA ALA A 419 -11.77 -9.85 -5.86
C ALA A 419 -10.31 -10.28 -5.66
N VAL A 420 -9.38 -9.32 -5.75
CA VAL A 420 -7.95 -9.54 -5.49
C VAL A 420 -7.73 -9.98 -4.05
N GLY A 421 -8.27 -9.24 -3.08
CA GLY A 421 -8.13 -9.55 -1.67
C GLY A 421 -8.74 -10.90 -1.29
N ARG A 422 -9.91 -11.23 -1.85
CA ARG A 422 -10.49 -12.57 -1.70
C ARG A 422 -9.57 -13.65 -2.27
N ALA A 423 -9.04 -13.49 -3.49
CA ALA A 423 -8.15 -14.47 -4.09
C ALA A 423 -6.87 -14.66 -3.26
N THR A 424 -6.25 -13.57 -2.79
CA THR A 424 -5.06 -13.61 -1.92
C THR A 424 -5.29 -14.43 -0.66
N LEU A 425 -6.45 -14.28 -0.01
CA LEU A 425 -6.80 -15.04 1.20
C LEU A 425 -7.20 -16.49 0.90
N MET A 426 -7.92 -16.74 -0.20
CA MET A 426 -8.35 -18.09 -0.59
C MET A 426 -7.16 -18.98 -0.95
N ASP A 427 -6.19 -18.43 -1.68
CA ASP A 427 -4.99 -19.16 -2.13
C ASP A 427 -3.82 -19.05 -1.15
N ARG A 428 -3.90 -18.13 -0.17
CA ARG A 428 -2.81 -17.81 0.79
C ARG A 428 -1.49 -17.54 0.05
N ALA A 429 -1.60 -16.78 -1.03
CA ALA A 429 -0.54 -16.59 -2.01
C ALA A 429 -0.30 -15.10 -2.28
N ASN A 430 0.98 -14.72 -2.34
CA ASN A 430 1.39 -13.38 -2.77
C ASN A 430 1.67 -13.36 -4.27
N PHE A 431 0.60 -13.43 -5.08
CA PHE A 431 0.69 -13.29 -6.54
C PHE A 431 0.87 -11.83 -6.99
N LEU A 432 0.60 -10.86 -6.10
CA LEU A 432 0.76 -9.45 -6.40
C LEU A 432 2.23 -9.03 -6.47
N GLY A 433 3.11 -9.60 -5.64
CA GLY A 433 4.47 -9.09 -5.58
C GLY A 433 5.03 -8.94 -4.18
N GLU A 434 6.33 -9.17 -4.07
CA GLU A 434 7.14 -8.56 -3.03
C GLU A 434 7.08 -7.03 -3.14
N PRO A 435 7.48 -6.27 -2.09
CA PRO A 435 7.46 -4.81 -2.10
C PRO A 435 8.18 -4.15 -3.30
N SER A 436 9.19 -4.81 -3.89
CA SER A 436 9.88 -4.38 -5.12
C SER A 436 9.00 -4.36 -6.36
N ALA A 437 7.93 -5.15 -6.39
CA ALA A 437 7.00 -5.21 -7.51
C ALA A 437 5.90 -4.14 -7.44
N VAL A 438 5.60 -3.60 -6.26
CA VAL A 438 4.41 -2.76 -6.04
C VAL A 438 4.76 -1.28 -5.88
N LEU A 439 3.96 -0.41 -6.51
CA LEU A 439 3.91 1.02 -6.30
C LEU A 439 2.55 1.39 -5.69
N PHE A 440 2.54 2.28 -4.69
CA PHE A 440 1.31 2.75 -4.05
C PHE A 440 1.43 4.20 -3.58
N ARG A 441 0.29 4.88 -3.42
CA ARG A 441 0.25 6.22 -2.83
C ARG A 441 0.45 6.11 -1.31
N ARG A 442 1.30 6.97 -0.77
CA ARG A 442 1.66 7.00 0.65
C ARG A 442 0.42 7.01 1.57
N ASP A 443 -0.53 7.89 1.30
CA ASP A 443 -1.65 8.16 2.22
C ASP A 443 -2.74 7.05 2.22
N ASP A 444 -2.72 6.18 1.20
CA ASP A 444 -3.69 5.09 1.05
C ASP A 444 -3.38 3.92 2.01
N LEU A 445 -2.15 3.83 2.55
CA LEU A 445 -1.75 2.81 3.51
C LEU A 445 -1.54 3.43 4.90
N LYS A 446 -2.26 2.97 5.93
CA LYS A 446 -2.09 3.43 7.32
C LYS A 446 -1.05 2.61 8.06
N HIS A 447 -1.05 1.29 7.86
CA HIS A 447 -0.11 0.37 8.52
C HIS A 447 1.03 0.01 7.57
N HIS A 448 1.97 0.93 7.42
CA HIS A 448 3.18 0.69 6.64
C HIS A 448 4.06 -0.43 7.23
N TYR A 449 5.01 -0.90 6.41
CA TYR A 449 5.86 -2.07 6.65
C TYR A 449 6.47 -2.14 8.05
N TRP A 450 6.97 -1.03 8.60
CA TRP A 450 7.58 -1.00 9.94
C TRP A 450 6.59 -1.22 11.09
N ARG A 451 5.28 -1.06 10.86
CA ARG A 451 4.21 -1.34 11.83
C ARG A 451 3.63 -2.75 11.70
N ALA A 452 3.94 -3.47 10.63
CA ALA A 452 3.40 -4.82 10.39
C ALA A 452 3.76 -5.78 11.54
N ALA A 453 4.97 -5.70 12.08
CA ALA A 453 5.41 -6.53 13.20
C ALA A 453 4.59 -6.28 14.48
N VAL A 454 4.15 -5.05 14.73
CA VAL A 454 3.28 -4.69 15.87
C VAL A 454 1.87 -5.24 15.70
N ARG A 455 1.39 -5.35 14.44
CA ARG A 455 0.17 -6.10 14.09
C ARG A 455 0.38 -7.62 14.09
N GLY A 456 1.60 -8.07 14.40
CA GLY A 456 1.98 -9.47 14.49
C GLY A 456 2.30 -10.14 13.15
N TYR A 457 2.52 -9.37 12.08
CA TYR A 457 2.96 -9.86 10.77
C TYR A 457 4.45 -9.60 10.55
N GLN A 458 5.25 -10.66 10.52
CA GLN A 458 6.69 -10.59 10.30
C GLN A 458 7.08 -11.13 8.93
N THR A 459 6.40 -12.16 8.44
CA THR A 459 6.79 -12.90 7.23
C THR A 459 5.87 -12.63 6.05
N ILE A 460 4.60 -12.25 6.29
CA ILE A 460 3.63 -11.88 5.25
C ILE A 460 3.14 -10.43 5.38
N SER A 461 4.02 -9.58 5.88
CA SER A 461 3.75 -8.14 6.09
C SER A 461 3.34 -7.42 4.80
N ASP A 462 3.91 -7.80 3.67
CA ASP A 462 3.52 -7.33 2.34
C ASP A 462 2.08 -7.68 2.00
N CYS A 463 1.65 -8.94 2.18
CA CYS A 463 0.26 -9.34 1.98
C CYS A 463 -0.71 -8.55 2.86
N ALA A 464 -0.38 -8.34 4.13
CA ALA A 464 -1.22 -7.56 5.04
C ALA A 464 -1.38 -6.11 4.56
N MET A 465 -0.30 -5.50 4.06
CA MET A 465 -0.33 -4.15 3.47
C MET A 465 -1.13 -4.10 2.16
N TRP A 466 -0.95 -5.08 1.28
CA TRP A 466 -1.69 -5.15 0.01
C TRP A 466 -3.18 -5.30 0.25
N LEU A 467 -3.58 -6.17 1.19
CA LEU A 467 -4.98 -6.32 1.55
C LEU A 467 -5.58 -5.01 2.11
N GLU A 468 -4.84 -4.25 2.92
CA GLU A 468 -5.29 -2.94 3.42
C GLU A 468 -5.51 -1.93 2.28
N LEU A 469 -4.62 -1.88 1.29
CA LEU A 469 -4.84 -1.06 0.10
C LEU A 469 -6.08 -1.51 -0.68
N MET A 470 -6.31 -2.82 -0.78
CA MET A 470 -7.48 -3.40 -1.45
C MET A 470 -8.79 -3.23 -0.68
N GLU A 471 -8.76 -2.83 0.60
CA GLU A 471 -9.97 -2.43 1.33
C GLU A 471 -10.56 -1.13 0.76
N HIS A 472 -9.76 -0.33 0.06
CA HIS A 472 -10.10 1.04 -0.32
C HIS A 472 -10.05 1.32 -1.83
N GLY A 473 -9.54 0.40 -2.63
CA GLY A 473 -9.48 0.58 -4.08
C GLY A 473 -9.02 -0.64 -4.84
N ASP A 474 -8.94 -0.46 -6.15
CA ASP A 474 -8.64 -1.52 -7.11
C ASP A 474 -7.13 -1.65 -7.37
N ALA A 475 -6.73 -2.77 -7.98
CA ALA A 475 -5.35 -3.03 -8.35
C ALA A 475 -5.17 -3.08 -9.86
N VAL A 476 -4.11 -2.44 -10.35
CA VAL A 476 -3.61 -2.64 -11.72
C VAL A 476 -2.47 -3.64 -11.70
N ILE A 477 -2.52 -4.61 -12.62
CA ILE A 477 -1.46 -5.61 -12.82
C ILE A 477 -0.98 -5.54 -14.26
N PHE A 478 0.31 -5.23 -14.46
CA PHE A 478 0.98 -5.25 -15.76
C PHE A 478 1.36 -6.68 -16.18
N ALA A 479 1.13 -7.03 -17.45
CA ALA A 479 1.48 -8.35 -18.00
C ALA A 479 2.99 -8.53 -18.14
N ARG A 480 3.70 -7.47 -18.55
CA ARG A 480 5.17 -7.44 -18.59
C ARG A 480 5.72 -7.28 -17.17
N PRO A 481 6.73 -8.06 -16.77
CA PRO A 481 7.45 -7.77 -15.54
C PRO A 481 8.04 -6.38 -15.56
N LEU A 482 7.90 -5.66 -14.45
CA LEU A 482 8.55 -4.36 -14.23
C LEU A 482 9.57 -4.41 -13.09
N SER A 483 9.69 -5.55 -12.41
CA SER A 483 10.78 -5.86 -11.48
C SER A 483 11.23 -7.32 -11.64
N LEU A 484 12.46 -7.59 -11.25
CA LEU A 484 13.05 -8.92 -11.23
C LEU A 484 13.37 -9.31 -9.79
N TYR A 485 12.71 -10.36 -9.32
CA TYR A 485 12.95 -10.98 -8.04
C TYR A 485 14.14 -11.91 -8.11
N ARG A 486 15.15 -11.69 -7.26
CA ARG A 486 16.32 -12.57 -7.24
C ARG A 486 16.07 -13.81 -6.40
N ARG A 487 16.58 -14.97 -6.83
CA ARG A 487 16.61 -16.20 -6.03
C ARG A 487 18.05 -16.59 -5.71
N HIS A 488 18.34 -16.74 -4.43
CA HIS A 488 19.65 -17.18 -3.92
C HIS A 488 19.51 -17.95 -2.60
N GLU A 489 20.56 -18.68 -2.20
CA GLU A 489 20.53 -19.58 -1.04
C GLU A 489 20.40 -18.84 0.31
N GLU A 490 20.92 -17.61 0.40
CA GLU A 490 20.87 -16.79 1.62
C GLU A 490 19.49 -16.12 1.88
N GLN A 491 18.44 -16.44 1.11
CA GLN A 491 17.13 -15.80 1.28
C GLN A 491 16.41 -16.27 2.54
N GLU A 492 15.90 -15.30 3.30
CA GLU A 492 15.18 -15.52 4.56
C GLU A 492 13.92 -16.39 4.38
N GLY A 493 13.22 -16.23 3.24
CA GLY A 493 11.97 -16.93 2.93
C GLY A 493 12.07 -18.46 2.88
N ALA A 494 13.27 -19.02 2.73
CA ALA A 494 13.50 -20.46 2.70
C ALA A 494 13.70 -21.09 4.10
N GLN A 495 13.81 -20.27 5.16
CA GLN A 495 14.04 -20.76 6.52
C GLN A 495 12.80 -21.43 7.10
N ALA A 496 13.00 -22.55 7.82
CA ALA A 496 11.92 -23.30 8.45
C ALA A 496 11.06 -22.44 9.39
N GLU A 497 11.69 -21.54 10.16
CA GLU A 497 10.98 -20.60 11.03
C GLU A 497 10.04 -19.68 10.25
N VAL A 498 10.49 -19.12 9.13
CA VAL A 498 9.70 -18.24 8.27
C VAL A 498 8.52 -18.98 7.65
N ILE A 499 8.75 -20.19 7.17
CA ILE A 499 7.71 -21.04 6.56
C ILE A 499 6.62 -21.37 7.60
N VAL A 500 6.98 -21.85 8.79
CA VAL A 500 6.01 -22.19 9.84
C VAL A 500 5.27 -20.93 10.33
N ARG A 501 5.99 -19.82 10.56
CA ARG A 501 5.42 -18.54 10.99
C ARG A 501 4.45 -17.98 9.97
N SER A 502 4.75 -18.08 8.67
CA SER A 502 3.83 -17.65 7.61
C SER A 502 2.46 -18.34 7.72
N ARG A 503 2.40 -19.61 8.15
CA ARG A 503 1.13 -20.33 8.29
C ARG A 503 0.29 -19.84 9.46
N VAL A 504 0.94 -19.50 10.57
CA VAL A 504 0.29 -18.85 11.72
C VAL A 504 -0.22 -17.46 11.30
N GLU A 505 0.59 -16.69 10.59
CA GLU A 505 0.22 -15.35 10.13
C GLU A 505 -0.90 -15.38 9.09
N TRP A 506 -0.89 -16.30 8.12
CA TRP A 506 -1.96 -16.46 7.14
C TRP A 506 -3.28 -16.85 7.79
N ARG A 507 -3.25 -17.73 8.83
CA ARG A 507 -4.44 -18.08 9.60
C ARG A 507 -5.01 -16.84 10.29
N ARG A 508 -4.15 -16.06 10.97
CA ARG A 508 -4.56 -14.80 11.62
C ARG A 508 -5.14 -13.80 10.62
N LEU A 509 -4.51 -13.64 9.45
CA LEU A 509 -4.98 -12.72 8.41
C LEU A 509 -6.34 -13.15 7.86
N LEU A 510 -6.54 -14.46 7.62
CA LEU A 510 -7.83 -15.01 7.23
C LEU A 510 -8.90 -14.73 8.28
N GLU A 511 -8.59 -14.93 9.57
CA GLU A 511 -9.51 -14.65 10.67
C GLU A 511 -9.83 -13.17 10.79
N GLU A 512 -8.82 -12.28 10.70
CA GLU A 512 -9.03 -10.83 10.69
C GLU A 512 -10.06 -10.44 9.62
N TYR A 513 -9.88 -10.92 8.38
CA TYR A 513 -10.76 -10.58 7.27
C TYR A 513 -12.09 -11.34 7.25
N TRP A 514 -12.16 -12.51 7.88
CA TRP A 514 -13.42 -13.20 8.19
C TRP A 514 -14.24 -12.36 9.15
N HIS A 515 -13.64 -11.92 10.26
CA HIS A 515 -14.29 -11.06 11.23
C HIS A 515 -14.69 -9.72 10.60
N LYS A 516 -13.81 -9.03 9.88
CA LYS A 516 -14.14 -7.75 9.22
C LYS A 516 -15.24 -7.83 8.15
N ARG A 517 -15.56 -9.02 7.61
CA ARG A 517 -16.54 -9.23 6.52
C ARG A 517 -16.23 -8.42 5.24
N ILE A 518 -14.95 -8.20 4.91
CA ILE A 518 -14.56 -7.45 3.70
C ILE A 518 -14.35 -8.40 2.51
N PHE A 519 -13.34 -9.27 2.59
CA PHE A 519 -12.98 -10.18 1.49
C PHE A 519 -13.56 -11.59 1.63
N ILE A 520 -13.65 -12.08 2.88
CA ILE A 520 -14.23 -13.39 3.20
C ILE A 520 -15.55 -13.16 3.92
N THR A 521 -16.63 -13.08 3.14
CA THR A 521 -17.97 -12.75 3.63
C THR A 521 -18.85 -13.98 3.85
N GLN A 522 -18.53 -15.10 3.19
CA GLN A 522 -19.30 -16.34 3.25
C GLN A 522 -18.61 -17.36 4.17
N GLU A 523 -19.38 -17.97 5.07
CA GLU A 523 -18.85 -18.99 5.98
C GLU A 523 -18.23 -20.19 5.24
N GLN A 524 -18.78 -20.51 4.08
CA GLN A 524 -18.24 -21.56 3.22
C GLN A 524 -16.79 -21.26 2.77
N ASP A 525 -16.48 -20.02 2.41
CA ASP A 525 -15.13 -19.62 2.00
C ASP A 525 -14.16 -19.75 3.18
N TYR A 526 -14.53 -19.24 4.35
CA TYR A 526 -13.73 -19.34 5.57
C TYR A 526 -13.42 -20.80 5.94
N ARG A 527 -14.45 -21.65 6.00
CA ARG A 527 -14.30 -23.08 6.28
C ARG A 527 -13.47 -23.80 5.20
N HIS A 528 -13.62 -23.41 3.93
CA HIS A 528 -12.84 -23.98 2.84
C HIS A 528 -11.34 -23.70 2.99
N VAL A 529 -10.96 -22.45 3.32
CA VAL A 529 -9.54 -22.12 3.52
C VAL A 529 -8.97 -22.85 4.73
N LEU A 530 -9.69 -22.92 5.86
CA LEU A 530 -9.25 -23.68 7.05
C LEU A 530 -9.03 -25.18 6.75
N ALA A 531 -9.92 -25.79 5.96
CA ALA A 531 -9.76 -27.18 5.53
C ALA A 531 -8.48 -27.37 4.71
N ARG A 532 -8.21 -26.50 3.72
CA ARG A 532 -6.99 -26.55 2.91
C ARG A 532 -5.72 -26.31 3.72
N MET A 533 -5.77 -25.45 4.75
CA MET A 533 -4.62 -25.27 5.65
C MET A 533 -4.29 -26.54 6.43
N SER A 534 -5.29 -27.38 6.71
CA SER A 534 -5.08 -28.67 7.39
C SER A 534 -4.39 -29.70 6.48
N GLU A 535 -4.64 -29.63 5.17
CA GLU A 535 -3.99 -30.50 4.17
C GLU A 535 -2.48 -30.22 4.03
N GLU A 536 -2.03 -29.02 4.38
CA GLU A 536 -0.61 -28.65 4.35
C GLU A 536 0.24 -29.21 5.50
N GLN A 537 -0.38 -29.94 6.45
CA GLN A 537 0.34 -30.58 7.55
C GLN A 537 1.49 -31.47 7.06
N GLY A 538 1.34 -32.14 5.90
CA GLY A 538 2.41 -32.98 5.33
C GLY A 538 3.68 -32.20 4.98
N VAL A 539 3.57 -30.91 4.64
CA VAL A 539 4.70 -30.03 4.30
C VAL A 539 5.29 -29.40 5.56
N ILE A 540 4.44 -29.04 6.53
CA ILE A 540 4.86 -28.30 7.73
C ILE A 540 5.36 -29.21 8.85
N ALA A 541 4.77 -30.40 9.04
CA ALA A 541 5.15 -31.31 10.13
C ALA A 541 6.66 -31.65 10.16
N PRO A 542 7.34 -31.86 9.02
CA PRO A 542 8.80 -32.05 9.01
C PRO A 542 9.59 -30.83 9.48
N LEU A 543 9.03 -29.62 9.47
CA LEU A 543 9.73 -28.39 9.88
C LEU A 543 9.54 -28.07 11.37
N LEU A 544 8.49 -28.59 12.01
CA LEU A 544 8.13 -28.22 13.39
C LEU A 544 9.19 -28.56 14.44
N HIS A 545 10.08 -29.52 14.19
CA HIS A 545 11.18 -29.84 15.10
C HIS A 545 12.35 -28.86 15.02
N GLN A 546 12.40 -28.04 13.97
CA GLN A 546 13.48 -27.09 13.70
C GLN A 546 13.15 -25.68 14.21
N VAL A 547 11.92 -25.45 14.69
CA VAL A 547 11.44 -24.13 15.10
C VAL A 547 11.31 -24.02 16.62
N PRO A 548 11.32 -22.79 17.18
CA PRO A 548 11.14 -22.58 18.62
C PRO A 548 9.82 -23.17 19.14
N ALA A 549 9.82 -23.69 20.37
CA ALA A 549 8.65 -24.33 20.98
C ALA A 549 7.41 -23.43 21.02
N ALA A 550 7.60 -22.12 21.21
CA ALA A 550 6.52 -21.14 21.18
C ALA A 550 5.85 -21.05 19.80
N LEU A 551 6.65 -21.04 18.72
CA LEU A 551 6.12 -20.98 17.35
C LEU A 551 5.43 -22.30 16.97
N ARG A 552 6.03 -23.42 17.36
CA ARG A 552 5.40 -24.75 17.20
C ARG A 552 4.03 -24.79 17.88
N LYS A 553 3.95 -24.35 19.14
CA LYS A 553 2.70 -24.30 19.89
C LYS A 553 1.67 -23.40 19.20
N ALA A 554 2.08 -22.23 18.70
CA ALA A 554 1.20 -21.32 17.98
C ALA A 554 0.63 -21.93 16.67
N TYR A 555 1.41 -22.78 15.98
CA TYR A 555 0.93 -23.50 14.80
C TYR A 555 -0.05 -24.63 15.16
N GLU A 556 0.26 -25.39 16.21
CA GLU A 556 -0.52 -26.55 16.67
C GLU A 556 -1.83 -26.15 17.38
N GLN A 557 -1.90 -24.94 17.95
CA GLN A 557 -3.12 -24.41 18.56
C GLN A 557 -4.18 -24.11 17.49
N GLU A 558 -5.38 -24.67 17.66
CA GLU A 558 -6.57 -24.18 16.99
C GLU A 558 -6.90 -22.78 17.54
N THR A 559 -7.21 -21.84 16.66
CA THR A 559 -7.52 -20.48 17.11
C THR A 559 -8.89 -20.48 17.79
N PRO A 560 -9.00 -19.86 18.98
CA PRO A 560 -10.28 -19.69 19.64
C PRO A 560 -11.30 -18.95 18.78
N SER A 561 -12.55 -19.40 18.80
CA SER A 561 -13.66 -18.84 18.02
C SER A 561 -14.18 -17.48 18.51
N PHE A 562 -13.53 -16.85 19.50
CA PHE A 562 -14.11 -15.75 20.27
C PHE A 562 -13.03 -14.79 20.84
N SER A 563 -13.22 -13.47 20.67
CA SER A 563 -12.25 -12.45 21.09
C SER A 563 -12.73 -11.61 22.27
N ILE A 564 -11.82 -11.24 23.16
CA ILE A 564 -12.03 -10.31 24.26
C ILE A 564 -11.02 -9.16 24.12
N ILE A 565 -11.53 -7.94 24.08
CA ILE A 565 -10.78 -6.72 23.85
C ILE A 565 -10.89 -5.85 25.10
N LEU A 566 -9.75 -5.57 25.73
CA LEU A 566 -9.69 -4.71 26.91
C LEU A 566 -9.42 -3.27 26.47
N MET A 567 -10.41 -2.38 26.64
CA MET A 567 -10.35 -0.99 26.16
C MET A 567 -9.43 -0.11 27.01
N ASN A 568 -9.39 -0.38 28.30
CA ASN A 568 -8.59 0.33 29.29
C ASN A 568 -8.39 -0.57 30.52
N ARG A 569 -7.45 -0.20 31.38
CA ARG A 569 -7.02 -1.05 32.49
C ARG A 569 -6.79 -0.30 33.80
N VAL A 570 -7.14 -0.94 34.91
CA VAL A 570 -6.97 -0.49 36.31
C VAL A 570 -6.20 -1.58 37.08
N GLU A 571 -4.95 -1.32 37.47
CA GLU A 571 -4.00 -2.38 37.89
C GLU A 571 -4.28 -3.05 39.24
N GLU A 572 -5.09 -2.45 40.11
CA GLU A 572 -5.20 -2.83 41.51
C GLU A 572 -5.65 -4.29 41.71
N CYS A 573 -6.83 -4.63 41.22
CA CYS A 573 -7.41 -5.98 41.34
C CYS A 573 -7.37 -6.77 40.02
N ALA A 574 -6.87 -6.18 38.94
CA ALA A 574 -6.76 -6.80 37.62
C ALA A 574 -6.05 -8.18 37.64
N PRO A 575 -4.96 -8.40 38.42
CA PRO A 575 -4.30 -9.70 38.46
C PRO A 575 -5.22 -10.88 38.82
N VAL A 576 -6.17 -10.65 39.72
CA VAL A 576 -7.09 -11.68 40.23
C VAL A 576 -8.38 -11.73 39.41
N ARG A 577 -8.96 -10.57 39.11
CA ARG A 577 -10.29 -10.47 38.49
C ARG A 577 -10.25 -10.68 36.98
N MET A 578 -9.13 -10.33 36.35
CA MET A 578 -8.98 -10.27 34.91
C MET A 578 -7.87 -11.20 34.44
N ASP A 579 -6.63 -10.98 34.89
CA ASP A 579 -5.46 -11.65 34.31
C ASP A 579 -5.49 -13.15 34.56
N ALA A 580 -5.65 -13.58 35.81
CA ALA A 580 -5.65 -15.00 36.14
C ALA A 580 -6.71 -15.81 35.35
N PRO A 581 -8.01 -15.43 35.36
CA PRO A 581 -9.01 -16.19 34.60
C PRO A 581 -8.85 -16.04 33.09
N LEU A 582 -8.60 -14.84 32.56
CA LEU A 582 -8.49 -14.62 31.11
C LEU A 582 -7.25 -15.29 30.54
N ASN A 583 -6.08 -15.16 31.19
CA ASN A 583 -4.86 -15.83 30.74
C ASN A 583 -4.99 -17.36 30.75
N LEU A 584 -5.73 -17.92 31.72
CA LEU A 584 -6.02 -19.36 31.74
C LEU A 584 -6.92 -19.78 30.56
N LEU A 585 -7.95 -19.00 30.24
CA LEU A 585 -8.83 -19.25 29.09
C LEU A 585 -8.08 -19.10 27.76
N ALA A 586 -7.23 -18.08 27.63
CA ALA A 586 -6.39 -17.87 26.47
C ALA A 586 -5.34 -18.99 26.31
N ALA A 587 -4.70 -19.42 27.41
CA ALA A 587 -3.73 -20.52 27.39
C ALA A 587 -4.36 -21.85 26.96
N ARG A 588 -5.66 -22.04 27.22
CA ARG A 588 -6.48 -23.19 26.77
C ARG A 588 -6.99 -23.04 25.33
N GLY A 589 -6.75 -21.90 24.68
CA GLY A 589 -7.25 -21.62 23.34
C GLY A 589 -8.77 -21.41 23.29
N SER A 590 -9.39 -20.98 24.39
CA SER A 590 -10.84 -20.74 24.45
C SER A 590 -11.24 -19.32 24.06
N VAL A 591 -10.32 -18.35 24.19
CA VAL A 591 -10.51 -16.94 23.79
C VAL A 591 -9.20 -16.35 23.27
N SER A 592 -9.27 -15.32 22.43
CA SER A 592 -8.16 -14.42 22.16
C SER A 592 -8.28 -13.16 23.03
N LEU A 593 -7.15 -12.61 23.48
CA LEU A 593 -7.09 -11.40 24.31
C LEU A 593 -6.28 -10.32 23.59
N THR A 594 -6.82 -9.12 23.48
CA THR A 594 -6.15 -7.96 22.86
C THR A 594 -6.50 -6.66 23.60
N GLY A 595 -5.82 -5.55 23.25
CA GLY A 595 -6.00 -4.26 23.91
C GLY A 595 -5.07 -4.05 25.11
N CYS A 596 -5.57 -3.40 26.16
CA CYS A 596 -4.77 -2.95 27.30
C CYS A 596 -4.49 -4.08 28.31
N MET A 597 -3.66 -5.05 27.94
CA MET A 597 -3.36 -6.21 28.78
C MET A 597 -2.29 -5.93 29.85
N SER A 598 -1.65 -4.76 29.83
CA SER A 598 -0.58 -4.33 30.74
C SER A 598 -0.67 -2.84 31.06
N ALA A 599 -0.16 -2.42 32.23
CA ALA A 599 -0.08 -1.02 32.69
C ALA A 599 0.57 -0.05 31.71
N LYS A 600 1.39 -0.57 30.79
CA LYS A 600 2.15 0.23 29.80
C LYS A 600 1.41 0.40 28.47
N ASP A 601 0.32 -0.33 28.28
CA ASP A 601 -0.42 -0.29 27.03
C ASP A 601 -1.25 1.00 26.97
N THR A 602 -1.34 1.58 25.77
CA THR A 602 -2.14 2.79 25.57
C THR A 602 -3.63 2.40 25.53
N PRO A 603 -4.51 3.12 26.25
CA PRO A 603 -5.96 2.96 26.13
C PRO A 603 -6.43 2.99 24.67
N LEU A 604 -7.33 2.07 24.33
CA LEU A 604 -7.96 2.05 23.01
C LEU A 604 -9.13 3.02 22.98
N GLU A 605 -9.37 3.60 21.82
CA GLU A 605 -10.56 4.41 21.57
C GLU A 605 -11.65 3.54 20.94
N LEU A 606 -12.93 3.90 21.15
CA LEU A 606 -14.05 3.06 20.66
C LEU A 606 -13.98 2.78 19.14
N TYR A 607 -13.47 3.73 18.35
CA TYR A 607 -13.36 3.56 16.91
C TYR A 607 -12.34 2.49 16.50
N ASP A 608 -11.38 2.14 17.37
CA ASP A 608 -10.38 1.10 17.09
C ASP A 608 -11.01 -0.30 17.06
N VAL A 609 -12.22 -0.44 17.63
CA VAL A 609 -12.85 -1.74 17.88
C VAL A 609 -14.25 -1.88 17.29
N THR A 610 -14.83 -0.83 16.71
CA THR A 610 -16.21 -0.86 16.17
C THR A 610 -16.36 -1.80 14.98
N SER A 611 -15.30 -2.04 14.21
CA SER A 611 -15.29 -2.96 13.07
C SER A 611 -15.15 -4.44 13.47
N MET A 612 -15.07 -4.76 14.76
CA MET A 612 -14.91 -6.12 15.26
C MET A 612 -16.26 -6.82 15.37
N TYR A 613 -16.29 -8.10 14.99
CA TYR A 613 -17.48 -8.94 15.03
C TYR A 613 -17.37 -10.00 16.12
N ASP A 614 -18.51 -10.40 16.69
CA ASP A 614 -18.64 -11.52 17.62
C ASP A 614 -17.61 -11.50 18.78
N SER A 615 -17.41 -10.32 19.39
CA SER A 615 -16.37 -10.07 20.40
C SER A 615 -16.93 -9.56 21.74
N ILE A 616 -16.15 -9.64 22.83
CA ILE A 616 -16.41 -8.89 24.06
C ILE A 616 -15.54 -7.64 24.07
N ILE A 617 -16.15 -6.47 24.17
CA ILE A 617 -15.46 -5.19 24.37
C ILE A 617 -15.60 -4.82 25.84
N LEU A 618 -14.49 -4.81 26.57
CA LEU A 618 -14.47 -4.65 28.03
C LEU A 618 -13.90 -3.30 28.43
N PHE A 619 -14.69 -2.54 29.19
CA PHE A 619 -14.30 -1.27 29.79
C PHE A 619 -14.07 -1.44 31.29
N GLU A 620 -12.87 -1.12 31.78
CA GLU A 620 -12.53 -1.24 33.21
C GLU A 620 -12.67 0.11 33.92
N ARG A 621 -13.77 0.35 34.64
CA ARG A 621 -14.08 1.64 35.30
C ARG A 621 -14.02 2.87 34.37
N ALA A 622 -14.21 2.67 33.06
CA ALA A 622 -14.21 3.78 32.10
C ALA A 622 -15.47 4.64 32.21
N ASN A 623 -15.34 5.93 31.90
CA ASN A 623 -16.47 6.84 31.82
C ASN A 623 -16.94 7.01 30.36
N LEU A 624 -18.12 6.46 30.04
CA LEU A 624 -18.73 6.59 28.71
C LEU A 624 -19.65 7.81 28.64
N MET A 625 -19.30 8.78 27.80
CA MET A 625 -20.06 10.03 27.63
C MET A 625 -21.18 9.88 26.60
N PRO A 626 -22.38 10.48 26.80
CA PRO A 626 -23.54 10.33 25.92
C PRO A 626 -23.47 11.19 24.65
N THR A 627 -22.38 11.11 23.90
CA THR A 627 -22.21 11.84 22.63
C THR A 627 -22.88 11.10 21.46
N ALA A 628 -23.13 11.81 20.35
CA ALA A 628 -23.69 11.19 19.15
C ALA A 628 -22.77 10.11 18.57
N ASN A 629 -21.46 10.38 18.52
CA ASN A 629 -20.46 9.44 18.02
C ASN A 629 -20.38 8.17 18.87
N VAL A 630 -20.34 8.30 20.19
CA VAL A 630 -20.30 7.13 21.10
C VAL A 630 -21.56 6.27 20.94
N ARG A 631 -22.75 6.88 20.81
CA ARG A 631 -23.99 6.13 20.54
C ARG A 631 -23.94 5.36 19.23
N GLN A 632 -23.44 5.98 18.17
CA GLN A 632 -23.29 5.33 16.87
C GLN A 632 -22.31 4.16 16.94
N MET A 633 -21.14 4.36 17.55
CA MET A 633 -20.11 3.35 17.70
C MET A 633 -20.58 2.14 18.52
N LEU A 634 -21.29 2.38 19.63
CA LEU A 634 -21.88 1.29 20.44
C LEU A 634 -22.97 0.53 19.66
N ALA A 635 -23.80 1.23 18.88
CA ALA A 635 -24.81 0.58 18.03
C ALA A 635 -24.17 -0.25 16.91
N GLU A 636 -23.08 0.24 16.32
CA GLU A 636 -22.31 -0.47 15.30
C GLU A 636 -21.68 -1.75 15.88
N ALA A 637 -20.98 -1.65 17.02
CA ALA A 637 -20.42 -2.81 17.72
C ALA A 637 -21.51 -3.86 18.05
N ALA A 638 -22.68 -3.41 18.53
CA ALA A 638 -23.80 -4.31 18.79
C ALA A 638 -24.34 -4.97 17.51
N SER A 639 -24.40 -4.23 16.39
CA SER A 639 -24.83 -4.78 15.09
C SER A 639 -23.88 -5.84 14.53
N HIS A 640 -22.62 -5.81 14.96
CA HIS A 640 -21.59 -6.79 14.64
C HIS A 640 -21.57 -8.01 15.59
N GLY A 641 -22.55 -8.12 16.49
CA GLY A 641 -22.66 -9.25 17.42
C GLY A 641 -21.75 -9.12 18.65
N SER A 642 -21.15 -7.95 18.87
CA SER A 642 -20.25 -7.74 20.02
C SER A 642 -21.02 -7.42 21.31
N ILE A 643 -20.53 -7.96 22.42
CA ILE A 643 -21.01 -7.69 23.77
C ILE A 643 -20.15 -6.59 24.38
N VAL A 644 -20.76 -5.46 24.73
CA VAL A 644 -20.09 -4.38 25.44
C VAL A 644 -20.26 -4.59 26.95
N LEU A 645 -19.16 -4.86 27.65
CA LEU A 645 -19.14 -5.10 29.09
C LEU A 645 -18.51 -3.92 29.81
N GLN A 646 -19.26 -3.32 30.74
CA GLN A 646 -18.76 -2.31 31.66
C GLN A 646 -18.43 -2.94 33.00
N GLU A 647 -17.18 -2.86 33.44
CA GLU A 647 -16.78 -3.17 34.80
C GLU A 647 -16.83 -1.89 35.65
N MET A 648 -17.48 -1.96 36.82
CA MET A 648 -17.60 -0.85 37.75
C MET A 648 -17.78 -1.32 39.20
N ASP A 649 -16.93 -0.82 40.09
CA ASP A 649 -17.00 -1.08 41.54
C ASP A 649 -17.31 0.16 42.39
N ASP A 650 -17.34 1.34 41.77
CA ASP A 650 -17.67 2.58 42.48
C ASP A 650 -19.19 2.79 42.51
N HIS A 651 -19.69 3.27 43.65
CA HIS A 651 -21.10 3.62 43.77
C HIS A 651 -21.44 4.76 42.79
N PRO A 652 -22.42 4.63 41.88
CA PRO A 652 -22.68 5.61 40.83
C PRO A 652 -22.87 7.06 41.30
N ASN A 653 -23.42 7.24 42.51
CA ASN A 653 -23.66 8.56 43.13
C ASN A 653 -22.39 9.33 43.54
N VAL A 654 -21.21 8.70 43.56
CA VAL A 654 -19.94 9.42 43.81
C VAL A 654 -19.47 10.21 42.58
N ASN A 655 -20.06 9.94 41.41
CA ASN A 655 -19.76 10.61 40.16
C ASN A 655 -20.97 11.43 39.69
N GLU A 656 -20.95 12.75 39.96
CA GLU A 656 -22.01 13.67 39.53
C GLU A 656 -22.24 13.66 38.01
N ALA A 657 -21.20 13.34 37.21
CA ALA A 657 -21.34 13.20 35.76
C ALA A 657 -22.24 12.01 35.38
N ALA A 658 -22.14 10.88 36.09
CA ALA A 658 -22.98 9.72 35.83
C ALA A 658 -24.46 10.05 36.03
N ALA A 659 -24.82 10.78 37.09
CA ALA A 659 -26.20 11.21 37.35
C ALA A 659 -26.68 12.24 36.31
N ARG A 660 -25.86 13.25 35.98
CA ARG A 660 -26.15 14.26 34.95
C ARG A 660 -26.41 13.61 33.59
N ASP A 661 -25.63 12.59 33.26
CA ASP A 661 -25.68 11.89 31.99
C ASP A 661 -26.68 10.70 32.06
N HIS A 662 -27.62 10.75 33.01
CA HIS A 662 -28.71 9.79 33.21
C HIS A 662 -28.25 8.32 33.29
N TYR A 663 -27.07 8.10 33.86
CA TYR A 663 -26.45 6.79 34.02
C TYR A 663 -26.20 6.08 32.67
N PHE A 664 -25.92 6.86 31.61
CA PHE A 664 -25.68 6.37 30.25
C PHE A 664 -24.64 5.24 30.19
N LEU A 665 -23.53 5.37 30.92
CA LEU A 665 -22.47 4.35 30.96
C LEU A 665 -22.94 2.94 31.39
N PHE A 666 -24.06 2.84 32.11
CA PHE A 666 -24.64 1.55 32.51
C PHE A 666 -25.78 1.14 31.57
N ARG A 667 -26.54 2.11 31.04
CA ARG A 667 -27.68 1.87 30.14
C ARG A 667 -27.28 1.51 28.71
N ALA A 668 -26.13 2.01 28.26
CA ALA A 668 -25.71 1.92 26.85
C ALA A 668 -24.86 0.69 26.52
N VAL A 669 -24.57 -0.15 27.52
CA VAL A 669 -23.73 -1.35 27.41
C VAL A 669 -24.56 -2.62 27.50
N SER A 670 -24.03 -3.73 26.99
CA SER A 670 -24.72 -5.02 26.99
C SER A 670 -24.85 -5.64 28.38
N ALA A 671 -23.82 -5.46 29.23
CA ALA A 671 -23.80 -5.98 30.58
C ALA A 671 -22.91 -5.13 31.50
N VAL A 672 -23.14 -5.26 32.81
CA VAL A 672 -22.32 -4.62 33.84
C VAL A 672 -21.76 -5.67 34.80
N GLN A 673 -20.46 -5.59 35.09
CA GLN A 673 -19.82 -6.37 36.15
C GLN A 673 -19.57 -5.47 37.37
N THR A 674 -19.83 -5.97 38.57
CA THR A 674 -19.54 -5.28 39.84
C THR A 674 -19.18 -6.26 40.96
N SER A 675 -18.76 -5.77 42.12
CA SER A 675 -18.16 -6.58 43.20
C SER A 675 -18.97 -6.74 44.49
N THR A 676 -20.09 -6.04 44.68
CA THR A 676 -20.94 -6.22 45.87
C THR A 676 -22.40 -6.50 45.50
N LYS A 677 -23.11 -7.26 46.35
CA LYS A 677 -24.53 -7.58 46.14
C LYS A 677 -25.38 -6.32 46.07
N TYR A 678 -25.12 -5.37 46.95
CA TYR A 678 -25.80 -4.07 46.97
C TYR A 678 -25.59 -3.31 45.66
N LEU A 679 -24.36 -3.20 45.16
CA LEU A 679 -24.11 -2.52 43.88
C LEU A 679 -24.80 -3.26 42.73
N ALA A 680 -24.78 -4.60 42.75
CA ALA A 680 -25.45 -5.38 41.72
C ALA A 680 -26.96 -5.14 41.71
N GLU A 681 -27.59 -5.03 42.88
CA GLU A 681 -29.01 -4.69 43.00
C GLU A 681 -29.31 -3.26 42.55
N TYR A 682 -28.49 -2.30 42.95
CA TYR A 682 -28.63 -0.90 42.54
C TYR A 682 -28.47 -0.72 41.03
N LEU A 683 -27.43 -1.33 40.43
CA LEU A 683 -27.15 -1.21 39.01
C LEU A 683 -28.20 -1.89 38.12
N ARG A 684 -28.97 -2.85 38.66
CA ARG A 684 -30.09 -3.48 37.95
C ARG A 684 -31.21 -2.52 37.59
N GLU A 685 -31.29 -1.35 38.24
CA GLU A 685 -32.19 -0.27 37.85
C GLU A 685 -31.83 0.34 36.48
N PHE A 686 -30.56 0.24 36.06
CA PHE A 686 -30.06 0.82 34.82
C PHE A 686 -29.79 -0.22 33.73
N ASN A 687 -29.36 -1.43 34.13
CA ASN A 687 -29.06 -2.53 33.20
C ASN A 687 -29.57 -3.86 33.77
N PRO A 688 -30.41 -4.63 33.08
CA PRO A 688 -30.90 -5.91 33.61
C PRO A 688 -29.82 -6.99 33.69
N HIS A 689 -28.70 -6.85 32.97
CA HIS A 689 -27.63 -7.83 32.88
C HIS A 689 -26.44 -7.43 33.77
N VAL A 690 -26.62 -7.61 35.08
CA VAL A 690 -25.56 -7.35 36.07
C VAL A 690 -24.99 -8.64 36.63
N TYR A 691 -23.67 -8.79 36.51
CA TYR A 691 -22.90 -9.91 37.01
C TYR A 691 -22.12 -9.51 38.27
N LEU A 692 -22.30 -10.29 39.33
CA LEU A 692 -21.61 -10.11 40.59
C LEU A 692 -20.32 -10.95 40.61
N PHE A 693 -19.18 -10.28 40.72
CA PHE A 693 -17.87 -10.86 40.95
C PHE A 693 -17.33 -10.36 42.28
N GLU A 694 -17.70 -11.06 43.36
CA GLU A 694 -17.34 -10.67 44.73
C GLU A 694 -15.83 -10.47 44.87
N ASN A 695 -15.44 -9.42 45.60
CA ASN A 695 -14.04 -9.10 45.85
C ASN A 695 -13.32 -10.31 46.49
N GLN A 696 -12.20 -10.70 45.89
CA GLN A 696 -11.34 -11.76 46.40
C GLN A 696 -9.92 -11.22 46.61
N LEU A 697 -9.30 -11.61 47.72
CA LEU A 697 -7.87 -11.41 47.94
C LEU A 697 -7.13 -12.66 47.47
N ALA A 698 -6.08 -12.48 46.67
CA ALA A 698 -5.22 -13.60 46.25
C ALA A 698 -4.51 -14.23 47.46
N GLU A 699 -4.10 -13.40 48.41
CA GLU A 699 -3.43 -13.80 49.64
C GLU A 699 -3.80 -12.85 50.79
N LEU A 700 -3.79 -13.37 52.01
CA LEU A 700 -3.88 -12.54 53.20
C LEU A 700 -2.49 -11.94 53.50
N PRO A 701 -2.41 -10.67 53.91
CA PRO A 701 -1.14 -10.10 54.34
C PRO A 701 -0.60 -10.88 55.56
N PRO A 702 0.73 -10.97 55.71
CA PRO A 702 1.32 -11.63 56.87
C PRO A 702 0.84 -11.01 58.18
N ALA A 703 0.63 -11.86 59.19
CA ALA A 703 0.22 -11.40 60.52
C ALA A 703 1.27 -10.42 61.08
N ARG A 704 0.82 -9.25 61.54
CA ARG A 704 1.69 -8.23 62.12
C ARG A 704 1.89 -8.47 63.62
N SER A 705 3.11 -8.26 64.10
CA SER A 705 3.44 -8.17 65.52
C SER A 705 3.62 -6.71 65.92
N TYR A 706 2.96 -6.27 66.98
CA TYR A 706 3.07 -4.90 67.50
C TYR A 706 3.99 -4.88 68.73
N ASP A 707 4.90 -3.91 68.79
CA ASP A 707 5.69 -3.63 69.99
C ASP A 707 4.92 -2.64 70.87
N GLU A 708 4.37 -3.12 72.00
CA GLU A 708 3.63 -2.30 72.95
C GLU A 708 4.48 -1.18 73.59
N ASN A 709 5.82 -1.32 73.53
CA ASN A 709 6.78 -0.35 74.06
C ASN A 709 7.36 0.57 72.97
N ALA A 710 6.85 0.52 71.74
CA ALA A 710 7.32 1.41 70.68
C ALA A 710 7.21 2.88 71.12
N PRO A 711 8.27 3.69 70.95
CA PRO A 711 8.29 5.08 71.40
C PRO A 711 7.29 5.96 70.63
N GLN A 712 6.81 5.48 69.48
CA GLN A 712 5.87 6.18 68.61
C GLN A 712 4.94 5.17 67.92
N THR A 713 3.68 5.57 67.74
CA THR A 713 2.62 4.85 67.01
C THR A 713 2.29 5.64 65.75
N THR A 714 2.48 5.02 64.60
CA THR A 714 2.23 5.60 63.28
C THR A 714 0.78 5.34 62.88
N ILE A 715 0.03 6.40 62.61
CA ILE A 715 -1.36 6.38 62.16
C ILE A 715 -1.40 6.77 60.68
N PHE A 716 -1.82 5.85 59.84
CA PHE A 716 -2.09 6.07 58.43
C PHE A 716 -3.49 6.64 58.22
N PHE A 717 -3.62 7.66 57.37
CA PHE A 717 -4.88 8.14 56.84
C PHE A 717 -4.79 8.18 55.31
N GLY A 718 -5.55 7.33 54.63
CA GLY A 718 -5.52 7.22 53.16
C GLY A 718 -6.83 7.52 52.45
N ALA A 719 -7.85 7.98 53.18
CA ALA A 719 -9.17 8.18 52.60
C ALA A 719 -9.23 9.50 51.80
N LEU A 720 -9.65 9.45 50.53
CA LEU A 720 -9.86 10.63 49.67
C LEU A 720 -11.36 10.91 49.51
N ASN A 721 -11.74 12.19 49.42
CA ASN A 721 -13.15 12.64 49.30
C ASN A 721 -14.06 12.18 50.44
N ARG A 722 -13.49 11.95 51.63
CA ARG A 722 -14.22 11.47 52.82
C ARG A 722 -14.40 12.53 53.91
N ARG A 723 -14.43 13.82 53.53
CA ARG A 723 -14.54 14.92 54.51
C ARG A 723 -15.72 14.78 55.44
N ALA A 724 -16.88 14.43 54.90
CA ALA A 724 -18.08 14.21 55.71
C ALA A 724 -17.92 13.06 56.72
N ASP A 725 -17.01 12.11 56.49
CA ASP A 725 -16.76 10.97 57.38
C ASP A 725 -15.73 11.31 58.46
N TRP A 726 -14.68 12.07 58.13
CA TRP A 726 -13.60 12.36 59.09
C TRP A 726 -13.76 13.68 59.85
N GLU A 727 -14.43 14.69 59.29
CA GLU A 727 -14.56 16.01 59.91
C GLU A 727 -15.27 15.95 61.29
N PRO A 728 -16.32 15.14 61.49
CA PRO A 728 -16.92 14.95 62.81
C PRO A 728 -15.99 14.30 63.84
N LEU A 729 -14.99 13.52 63.39
CA LEU A 729 -14.03 12.83 64.27
C LEU A 729 -12.84 13.72 64.66
N MET A 730 -12.59 14.79 63.92
CA MET A 730 -11.42 15.66 64.10
C MET A 730 -11.26 16.23 65.52
N PRO A 731 -12.33 16.65 66.24
CA PRO A 731 -12.20 17.07 67.64
C PRO A 731 -11.63 15.96 68.55
N SER A 732 -12.10 14.73 68.39
CA SER A 732 -11.65 13.57 69.17
C SER A 732 -10.22 13.16 68.80
N ILE A 733 -9.88 13.21 67.50
CA ILE A 733 -8.51 12.94 67.02
C ILE A 733 -7.53 13.95 67.63
N ASN A 734 -7.89 15.24 67.64
CA ASN A 734 -7.05 16.28 68.24
C ASN A 734 -6.99 16.21 69.77
N ALA A 735 -8.05 15.72 70.44
CA ALA A 735 -8.00 15.43 71.87
C ALA A 735 -7.01 14.29 72.18
N ALA A 736 -7.00 13.22 71.38
CA ALA A 736 -6.03 12.14 71.51
C ALA A 736 -4.59 12.59 71.23
N ILE A 737 -4.39 13.49 70.26
CA ILE A 737 -3.10 14.16 70.03
C ILE A 737 -2.66 14.95 71.26
N GLN A 738 -3.56 15.69 71.90
CA GLN A 738 -3.24 16.46 73.10
C GLN A 738 -2.89 15.55 74.30
N GLU A 739 -3.56 14.40 74.42
CA GLU A 739 -3.34 13.43 75.50
C GLU A 739 -2.02 12.65 75.33
N HIS A 740 -1.70 12.22 74.12
CA HIS A 740 -0.58 11.30 73.85
C HIS A 740 0.64 11.97 73.20
N GLY A 741 0.51 13.22 72.74
CA GLY A 741 1.59 14.04 72.22
C GLY A 741 2.41 13.36 71.12
N ASP A 742 3.74 13.44 71.25
CA ASP A 742 4.74 12.95 70.29
C ASP A 742 4.68 11.44 70.04
N ARG A 743 3.93 10.70 70.87
CA ARG A 743 3.67 9.27 70.69
C ARG A 743 2.82 9.01 69.44
N LEU A 744 2.02 9.96 68.95
CA LEU A 744 1.21 9.77 67.74
C LEU A 744 1.84 10.45 66.53
N TYR A 745 2.13 9.66 65.49
CA TYR A 745 2.66 10.17 64.23
C TYR A 745 1.70 9.93 63.08
N PHE A 746 1.22 10.97 62.41
CA PHE A 746 0.22 10.83 61.35
C PHE A 746 0.84 10.83 59.96
N ARG A 747 0.58 9.79 59.16
CA ARG A 747 0.91 9.73 57.74
C ARG A 747 -0.35 9.90 56.92
N VAL A 748 -0.51 11.08 56.33
CA VAL A 748 -1.70 11.41 55.55
C VAL A 748 -1.38 11.30 54.07
N VAL A 749 -2.18 10.51 53.37
CA VAL A 749 -2.07 10.27 51.93
C VAL A 749 -3.33 10.83 51.27
N SER A 750 -3.12 11.59 50.18
CA SER A 750 -4.15 12.16 49.31
C SER A 750 -5.02 13.30 49.90
N ASP A 751 -5.55 13.22 51.13
CA ASP A 751 -6.42 14.28 51.70
C ASP A 751 -5.66 15.36 52.48
N TYR A 752 -5.33 16.46 51.80
CA TYR A 752 -4.59 17.57 52.42
C TYR A 752 -5.42 18.36 53.45
N ALA A 753 -6.75 18.37 53.34
CA ALA A 753 -7.61 19.07 54.29
C ALA A 753 -7.60 18.37 55.66
N PHE A 754 -7.65 17.03 55.68
CA PHE A 754 -7.45 16.25 56.91
C PHE A 754 -6.07 16.54 57.52
N TYR A 755 -5.01 16.50 56.70
CA TYR A 755 -3.64 16.81 57.13
C TYR A 755 -3.53 18.18 57.81
N GLN A 756 -4.16 19.21 57.25
CA GLN A 756 -4.11 20.56 57.82
C GLN A 756 -4.81 20.67 59.17
N GLN A 757 -5.89 19.94 59.39
CA GLN A 757 -6.67 20.02 60.62
C GLN A 757 -6.06 19.27 61.82
N LEU A 758 -5.08 18.39 61.59
CA LEU A 758 -4.31 17.75 62.65
C LEU A 758 -3.44 18.75 63.41
N ARG A 759 -3.68 18.90 64.72
CA ARG A 759 -2.96 19.84 65.61
C ARG A 759 -1.70 19.21 66.22
N THR A 760 -0.81 18.71 65.37
CA THR A 760 0.49 18.16 65.74
C THR A 760 1.54 18.51 64.69
N GLU A 761 2.81 18.62 65.09
CA GLU A 761 3.95 18.70 64.19
C GLU A 761 4.43 17.30 63.74
N HIS A 762 4.02 16.24 64.46
CA HIS A 762 4.35 14.84 64.17
C HIS A 762 3.43 14.27 63.09
N LYS A 763 3.53 14.84 61.89
CA LYS A 763 2.75 14.43 60.74
C LYS A 763 3.51 14.61 59.44
N SER A 764 3.29 13.71 58.50
CA SER A 764 3.76 13.83 57.12
C SER A 764 2.60 13.76 56.14
N TYR A 765 2.73 14.50 55.05
CA TYR A 765 1.84 14.40 53.91
C TYR A 765 2.60 13.75 52.76
N VAL A 766 2.01 12.70 52.20
CA VAL A 766 2.65 11.85 51.20
C VAL A 766 1.98 12.00 49.82
N GLY A 767 0.83 12.72 49.75
CA GLY A 767 0.13 13.03 48.50
C GLY A 767 0.93 13.93 47.56
N GLY A 768 0.80 13.70 46.25
CA GLY A 768 1.74 14.16 45.23
C GLY A 768 1.78 15.68 45.01
N THR A 769 2.91 16.31 45.31
CA THR A 769 3.26 17.66 44.82
C THR A 769 4.26 17.64 43.66
N GLN A 770 4.48 16.49 43.00
CA GLN A 770 5.41 16.39 41.86
C GLN A 770 4.72 16.30 40.48
N ASP A 771 3.50 15.73 40.38
CA ASP A 771 2.92 15.39 39.06
C ASP A 771 1.52 15.97 38.80
N GLY A 772 1.02 16.89 39.65
CA GLY A 772 -0.30 17.52 39.48
C GLY A 772 -1.52 16.65 39.82
N SER A 773 -1.32 15.39 40.24
CA SER A 773 -2.36 14.48 40.74
C SER A 773 -2.56 14.61 42.26
N VAL A 774 -3.81 14.66 42.72
CA VAL A 774 -4.20 14.69 44.14
C VAL A 774 -4.02 13.31 44.81
N VAL A 775 -3.89 12.24 44.03
CA VAL A 775 -3.81 10.85 44.52
C VAL A 775 -2.37 10.36 44.50
N ALA A 776 -1.91 9.74 45.59
CA ALA A 776 -0.60 9.08 45.61
C ALA A 776 -0.61 7.80 44.74
N PRO A 777 0.50 7.45 44.06
CA PRO A 777 0.62 6.18 43.36
C PRO A 777 0.32 4.99 44.27
N TYR A 778 -0.37 3.96 43.77
CA TYR A 778 -0.84 2.82 44.56
C TYR A 778 0.28 2.13 45.35
N GLU A 779 1.46 1.92 44.74
CA GLU A 779 2.63 1.35 45.42
C GLU A 779 3.05 2.16 46.65
N ARG A 780 3.01 3.49 46.54
CA ARG A 780 3.35 4.40 47.63
C ARG A 780 2.27 4.38 48.71
N TYR A 781 0.99 4.39 48.31
CA TYR A 781 -0.14 4.24 49.22
C TYR A 781 -0.03 2.95 50.06
N VAL A 782 0.19 1.83 49.38
CA VAL A 782 0.35 0.50 49.96
C VAL A 782 1.57 0.46 50.89
N LYS A 783 2.71 1.01 50.47
CA LYS A 783 3.92 1.10 51.32
C LYS A 783 3.67 1.88 52.62
N GLU A 784 2.99 3.03 52.54
CA GLU A 784 2.68 3.82 53.74
C GLU A 784 1.68 3.10 54.65
N LEU A 785 0.66 2.46 54.09
CA LEU A 785 -0.30 1.63 54.83
C LEU A 785 0.39 0.44 55.50
N HIS A 786 1.34 -0.21 54.81
CA HIS A 786 2.09 -1.35 55.36
C HIS A 786 3.08 -0.97 56.45
N SER A 787 3.60 0.26 56.42
CA SER A 787 4.58 0.74 57.39
C SER A 787 3.99 1.57 58.53
N SER A 788 2.66 1.62 58.63
CA SER A 788 1.94 2.29 59.73
C SER A 788 1.30 1.27 60.67
N ASP A 789 1.23 1.61 61.95
CA ASP A 789 0.73 0.72 63.02
C ASP A 789 -0.81 0.66 63.05
N ILE A 790 -1.46 1.81 62.80
CA ILE A 790 -2.92 1.94 62.78
C ILE A 790 -3.34 2.54 61.45
N ALA A 791 -4.37 1.98 60.82
CA ALA A 791 -5.04 2.57 59.66
C ALA A 791 -6.35 3.22 60.09
N LEU A 792 -6.43 4.55 59.98
CA LEU A 792 -7.64 5.33 60.24
C LEU A 792 -8.37 5.57 58.90
N LEU A 793 -9.39 4.76 58.63
CA LEU A 793 -10.20 4.83 57.41
C LEU A 793 -11.68 5.01 57.80
N PRO A 794 -12.09 6.25 58.16
CA PRO A 794 -13.44 6.49 58.65
C PRO A 794 -14.46 6.35 57.52
N LEU A 795 -15.55 5.65 57.84
CA LEU A 795 -16.70 5.45 56.97
C LEU A 795 -17.95 5.82 57.74
N ASN A 796 -18.76 6.73 57.21
CA ASN A 796 -20.09 6.99 57.73
C ASN A 796 -20.97 5.74 57.62
N ASP A 797 -21.92 5.63 58.53
CA ASP A 797 -22.87 4.51 58.58
C ASP A 797 -23.93 4.64 57.46
N THR A 798 -23.56 4.27 56.24
CA THR A 798 -24.42 4.26 55.05
C THR A 798 -24.83 2.83 54.71
N GLU A 799 -25.96 2.67 54.00
CA GLU A 799 -26.41 1.35 53.53
C GLU A 799 -25.34 0.65 52.66
N PHE A 800 -24.67 1.42 51.80
CA PHE A 800 -23.54 0.95 51.00
C PHE A 800 -22.34 0.47 51.83
N ASN A 801 -22.00 1.15 52.94
CA ASN A 801 -20.88 0.75 53.79
C ASN A 801 -21.24 -0.40 54.76
N ARG A 802 -22.54 -0.68 54.98
CA ARG A 802 -23.02 -1.81 55.77
C ARG A 802 -23.10 -3.11 54.96
N ALA A 803 -23.40 -2.98 53.68
CA ALA A 803 -23.53 -4.08 52.73
C ALA A 803 -22.18 -4.59 52.25
#